data_AF-A0A350QPC4-F1
#
_entry.id   AF-A0A350QPC4-F1
#
_cell.length_a   1.000
_cell.length_b   1.000
_cell.length_c   1.000
_cell.angle_alpha   90.00
_cell.angle_beta   90.00
_cell.angle_gamma   90.00
#
_symmetry.space_group_name_H-M   'P 1'
#
loop_
_entity.id
_entity.type
_entity.pdbx_description
1 polymer ?
#
loop_
_entity_poly.entity_id
_entity_poly.type
_entity_poly.pdbx_seq_one_letter_code
_entity_poly.pdbx_strand_id
1 'polypeptide(L)'
;MANGEAEAGSEPHASTPAPGAESGRAVNAFNPEFIDEMYSSWKADAHSVSDDWNRFFLGFELGLDRDSTAGATTGASAPVGHHLDSESGHPKQGRVDALIYQYRDFGHMAASLDPLERHRPFPDELTLEALDLSDAHLDQNFDPGTLPLPNPSPLNEIIELLEQTYCRHIGVEYMHIQNRERRRWLQKRMEPIRNRRAFSEEQKLRLLQQLADADGFEAFLKKRYVGKKRFGLEGGESLIPLLDHIIQESPANGIQEIAIGMAHRGRLNVLANVLKKTFSQIFTEFEESWMEDYLEGGGDVKYHQGYSNIRNTISGQDVRLTLAPNPSHLEFVTSVVLGRCRAKQRLRNDLDREEVIPLIIHGDSAFPGQGIVAECFNMMKLDGYNVGGTIHVVVNNQVGFTTEPKDAFSGHYCTDVAKMVDAPIFHVNGDDPEACAWVAQLALEYRQTFKNDVVIDMWCYRKNGHNETDEPAFTQPLMYQKIKAKKPVSRLYQEELLARKEVSESAFDDRLKALNARLEEAQAASRENPVDPLIDPFKSIWSGLQAEYSFDSVETSVDPKTLEFIGRTIASTPDDFKPHKTVARGLKNRNVDFENKSAEVEWGTAELLAYGSLLLEGNAVRLTGQDVERGTFSHRHAVLYDQITGESWTGLNEMSEDQAHICIHNTPLTECAIVGFEYGYSLADPKMLIIWEAQFGDFANGAQVIFDQFLASAELKWQRASGLTLFLPHGYEGQGPEHSSARLERFLSLCADQNIQVCYPSTASQVFHMLRRQMKQPFRKPLVVMTPKSMLRLPSARCTAGDLTDGHFQTFIDDDSVDSNAVSEIAFCTGKIYYDLDGRRREIDRKDLALIRMEQLYPIDLERLKAIIARYPNAKRLTWVQEEPENNGAWRFMQTMFKKHLELDLTYIGRDESSSPAVGSLTISNLEQKTILDVAIGSEAPEEDPTDHAPDEAPPTEDTTSTEPSEDVEKTKDILVESGTDEKSEETTEQDSGQIEMEQRSDARLRGKNPPKTRRKKKAS
;
A
#
# COMPACT_ATOMS: atom_id res chain seq x y z
N MET A 1 -40.54 5.08 -25.84
CA MET A 1 -41.87 4.45 -26.08
C MET A 1 -41.78 3.02 -25.56
N ALA A 2 -42.59 2.49 -24.63
CA ALA A 2 -43.73 2.92 -23.83
C ALA A 2 -43.60 2.15 -22.49
N ASN A 3 -43.56 2.81 -21.33
CA ASN A 3 -44.64 3.24 -20.42
C ASN A 3 -45.42 2.11 -19.72
N GLY A 4 -45.45 2.20 -18.39
CA GLY A 4 -46.31 1.46 -17.47
C GLY A 4 -46.14 1.97 -16.03
N GLU A 5 -46.76 3.12 -15.75
CA GLU A 5 -46.82 3.82 -14.46
C GLU A 5 -47.78 3.17 -13.45
N ALA A 6 -47.52 3.40 -12.15
CA ALA A 6 -48.53 3.43 -11.10
C ALA A 6 -48.18 4.54 -10.09
N GLU A 7 -49.01 5.59 -10.08
CA GLU A 7 -48.98 6.72 -9.14
C GLU A 7 -49.65 6.38 -7.79
N ALA A 8 -49.18 7.03 -6.72
CA ALA A 8 -49.97 7.27 -5.52
C ALA A 8 -49.62 8.61 -4.86
N GLY A 9 -50.57 9.55 -4.91
CA GLY A 9 -51.00 10.43 -3.81
C GLY A 9 -50.03 11.48 -3.24
N SER A 10 -50.33 12.77 -3.50
CA SER A 10 -49.71 13.95 -2.88
C SER A 10 -50.69 14.70 -1.98
N GLU A 11 -50.16 15.31 -0.90
CA GLU A 11 -50.49 16.66 -0.33
C GLU A 11 -49.88 16.81 1.10
N PRO A 12 -49.66 18.03 1.66
CA PRO A 12 -48.72 19.07 1.22
C PRO A 12 -47.74 19.53 2.34
N HIS A 13 -46.60 20.09 1.95
CA HIS A 13 -45.57 20.66 2.85
C HIS A 13 -45.99 22.00 3.47
N ALA A 14 -45.82 22.12 4.79
CA ALA A 14 -45.89 23.37 5.54
C ALA A 14 -44.49 23.98 5.76
N SER A 15 -44.47 25.32 5.74
CA SER A 15 -43.34 26.24 5.81
C SER A 15 -42.55 26.26 7.13
N THR A 16 -41.24 26.53 7.01
CA THR A 16 -40.25 26.78 8.07
C THR A 16 -40.54 28.05 8.89
N PRO A 17 -40.11 28.09 10.17
CA PRO A 17 -39.11 29.11 10.55
C PRO A 17 -37.97 28.55 11.44
N ALA A 18 -36.81 29.23 11.39
CA ALA A 18 -35.56 28.90 12.08
C ALA A 18 -35.65 28.93 13.63
N PRO A 19 -34.72 28.25 14.34
CA PRO A 19 -33.86 28.98 15.28
C PRO A 19 -32.41 28.44 15.41
N GLY A 20 -31.50 29.32 15.83
CA GLY A 20 -30.16 28.98 16.30
C GLY A 20 -30.07 28.78 17.81
N ALA A 21 -28.87 28.35 18.25
CA ALA A 21 -28.39 28.15 19.64
C ALA A 21 -29.13 27.03 20.41
N GLU A 22 -28.53 26.09 21.14
CA GLU A 22 -27.21 25.95 21.75
C GLU A 22 -26.98 24.47 22.16
N SER A 23 -25.73 24.01 22.11
CA SER A 23 -25.13 22.79 22.70
C SER A 23 -26.01 21.59 23.11
N GLY A 24 -25.97 20.51 22.31
CA GLY A 24 -26.25 19.16 22.79
C GLY A 24 -25.11 18.66 23.69
N ARG A 25 -25.26 18.83 25.01
CA ARG A 25 -24.42 18.16 25.99
C ARG A 25 -24.85 16.69 26.12
N ALA A 26 -23.89 15.80 25.98
CA ALA A 26 -24.01 14.37 26.20
C ALA A 26 -24.51 14.05 27.62
N VAL A 27 -25.34 13.00 27.72
CA VAL A 27 -25.75 12.35 28.96
C VAL A 27 -24.50 11.76 29.63
N ASN A 28 -23.82 12.54 30.50
CA ASN A 28 -22.82 12.06 31.47
C ASN A 28 -22.38 13.16 32.46
N ALA A 29 -23.34 13.87 33.05
CA ALA A 29 -23.13 14.64 34.28
C ALA A 29 -24.48 14.99 34.93
N PHE A 30 -25.11 14.04 35.62
CA PHE A 30 -26.29 14.32 36.44
C PHE A 30 -25.95 14.22 37.91
N ASN A 31 -26.36 15.23 38.68
CA ASN A 31 -26.35 15.22 40.14
C ASN A 31 -27.49 14.28 40.60
N PRO A 32 -27.20 13.14 41.25
CA PRO A 32 -28.22 12.16 41.68
C PRO A 32 -29.28 12.78 42.60
N GLU A 33 -28.85 13.69 43.48
CA GLU A 33 -29.72 14.35 44.46
C GLU A 33 -30.78 15.23 43.77
N PHE A 34 -30.41 15.84 42.64
CA PHE A 34 -31.31 16.67 41.83
C PHE A 34 -32.38 15.84 41.11
N ILE A 35 -32.01 14.65 40.61
CA ILE A 35 -32.95 13.73 39.97
C ILE A 35 -33.93 13.17 41.02
N ASP A 36 -33.45 12.83 42.21
CA ASP A 36 -34.30 12.33 43.31
C ASP A 36 -35.29 13.40 43.80
N GLU A 37 -34.86 14.66 43.90
CA GLU A 37 -35.73 15.80 44.24
C GLU A 37 -36.77 16.08 43.16
N MET A 38 -36.36 16.03 41.89
CA MET A 38 -37.29 16.14 40.75
C MET A 38 -38.30 14.99 40.70
N TYR A 39 -37.86 13.75 40.96
CA TYR A 39 -38.75 12.60 40.99
C TYR A 39 -39.74 12.69 42.16
N SER A 40 -39.28 13.15 43.33
CA SER A 40 -40.13 13.37 44.50
C SER A 40 -41.17 14.47 44.25
N SER A 41 -40.78 15.55 43.57
CA SER A 41 -41.68 16.63 43.16
C SER A 41 -42.69 16.16 42.12
N TRP A 42 -42.24 15.36 41.15
CA TRP A 42 -43.08 14.74 40.13
C TRP A 42 -44.12 13.77 40.71
N LYS A 43 -43.75 12.97 41.72
CA LYS A 43 -44.71 12.10 42.45
C LYS A 43 -45.81 12.89 43.15
N ALA A 44 -45.53 14.11 43.59
CA ALA A 44 -46.52 14.98 44.22
C ALA A 44 -47.41 15.70 43.18
N ASP A 45 -46.82 16.13 42.06
CA ASP A 45 -47.52 16.74 40.92
C ASP A 45 -46.77 16.46 39.61
N ALA A 46 -47.40 15.74 38.68
CA ALA A 46 -46.79 15.36 37.40
C ALA A 46 -46.47 16.56 36.49
N HIS A 47 -47.08 17.73 36.74
CA HIS A 47 -46.81 18.98 36.03
C HIS A 47 -45.66 19.81 36.63
N SER A 48 -45.07 19.35 37.75
CA SER A 48 -43.94 20.05 38.39
C SER A 48 -42.60 19.92 37.64
N VAL A 49 -42.55 19.07 36.61
CA VAL A 49 -41.38 18.84 35.74
C VAL A 49 -41.78 19.02 34.28
N SER A 50 -40.81 19.16 33.37
CA SER A 50 -41.09 19.27 31.93
C SER A 50 -41.66 17.97 31.36
N ASP A 51 -42.33 18.05 30.20
CA ASP A 51 -42.96 16.90 29.54
C ASP A 51 -41.99 15.74 29.25
N ASP A 52 -40.72 16.02 28.96
CA ASP A 52 -39.70 15.00 28.73
C ASP A 52 -39.35 14.23 30.01
N TRP A 53 -39.24 14.94 31.15
CA TRP A 53 -39.04 14.33 32.46
C TRP A 53 -40.28 13.60 32.97
N ASN A 54 -41.46 14.13 32.68
CA ASN A 54 -42.73 13.47 32.98
C ASN A 54 -42.82 12.12 32.26
N ARG A 55 -42.50 12.07 30.96
CA ARG A 55 -42.44 10.82 30.18
C ARG A 55 -41.38 9.84 30.68
N PHE A 56 -40.20 10.35 31.06
CA PHE A 56 -39.14 9.55 31.65
C PHE A 56 -39.58 8.89 32.97
N PHE A 57 -40.15 9.67 33.90
CA PHE A 57 -40.62 9.15 35.19
C PHE A 57 -41.87 8.25 35.07
N LEU A 58 -42.78 8.52 34.13
CA LEU A 58 -43.87 7.60 33.78
C LEU A 58 -43.34 6.26 33.27
N GLY A 59 -42.35 6.27 32.38
CA GLY A 59 -41.71 5.06 31.89
C GLY A 59 -40.96 4.30 33.00
N PHE A 60 -40.36 5.04 33.93
CA PHE A 60 -39.66 4.49 35.10
C PHE A 60 -40.63 3.81 36.09
N GLU A 61 -41.75 4.46 36.46
CA GLU A 61 -42.80 3.85 37.30
C GLU A 61 -43.47 2.65 36.63
N LEU A 62 -43.76 2.73 35.31
CA LEU A 62 -44.30 1.61 34.56
C LEU A 62 -43.33 0.42 34.51
N GLY A 63 -42.03 0.69 34.55
CA GLY A 63 -40.98 -0.32 34.68
C GLY A 63 -40.98 -0.98 36.06
N LEU A 64 -41.16 -0.20 37.14
CA LEU A 64 -41.21 -0.69 38.52
C LEU A 64 -42.50 -1.46 38.83
N ASP A 65 -43.65 -1.06 38.27
CA ASP A 65 -44.94 -1.75 38.45
C ASP A 65 -45.01 -3.11 37.72
N ARG A 66 -44.15 -3.35 36.72
CA ARG A 66 -44.07 -4.66 36.05
C ARG A 66 -43.34 -5.72 36.87
N ASP A 67 -42.53 -5.33 37.86
CA ASP A 67 -41.84 -6.25 38.78
C ASP A 67 -42.64 -6.54 40.07
N SER A 68 -43.73 -5.81 40.35
CA SER A 68 -44.48 -5.93 41.62
C SER A 68 -45.77 -6.76 41.56
N THR A 69 -46.22 -7.24 40.39
CA THR A 69 -47.49 -8.01 40.25
C THR A 69 -47.34 -9.45 39.73
N ALA A 70 -46.39 -10.21 40.26
CA ALA A 70 -46.34 -11.68 40.10
C ALA A 70 -46.35 -12.38 41.48
N GLY A 71 -47.50 -12.38 42.16
CA GLY A 71 -47.73 -13.16 43.38
C GLY A 71 -49.19 -13.15 43.90
N ALA A 72 -49.85 -14.32 43.81
CA ALA A 72 -50.99 -14.82 44.62
C ALA A 72 -52.48 -14.43 44.31
N THR A 73 -53.11 -15.24 43.44
CA THR A 73 -54.38 -16.03 43.58
C THR A 73 -55.71 -15.45 44.13
N THR A 74 -56.82 -15.50 43.34
CA THR A 74 -57.95 -16.49 43.40
C THR A 74 -59.25 -16.04 42.66
N GLY A 75 -59.70 -16.85 41.67
CA GLY A 75 -61.10 -17.27 41.41
C GLY A 75 -62.15 -16.37 40.71
N ALA A 76 -62.45 -16.62 39.41
CA ALA A 76 -63.82 -16.78 38.84
C ALA A 76 -63.84 -17.15 37.33
N SER A 77 -64.34 -18.36 37.04
CA SER A 77 -65.03 -18.93 35.85
C SER A 77 -64.84 -18.41 34.41
N ALA A 78 -64.45 -19.36 33.52
CA ALA A 78 -64.20 -19.31 32.08
C ALA A 78 -65.44 -19.22 31.15
N PRO A 79 -65.22 -19.12 29.81
CA PRO A 79 -65.46 -20.32 29.00
C PRO A 79 -64.34 -20.69 27.97
N VAL A 80 -63.88 -21.94 28.11
CA VAL A 80 -63.57 -23.03 27.14
C VAL A 80 -63.45 -22.64 25.64
N GLY A 81 -62.43 -23.04 24.86
CA GLY A 81 -61.25 -23.88 25.10
C GLY A 81 -60.66 -24.39 23.77
N HIS A 82 -59.33 -24.50 23.69
CA HIS A 82 -58.61 -25.62 23.06
C HIS A 82 -57.14 -25.58 23.53
N HIS A 83 -56.73 -26.64 24.22
CA HIS A 83 -55.39 -26.92 24.74
C HIS A 83 -54.33 -26.99 23.64
N LEU A 84 -53.19 -26.35 23.88
CA LEU A 84 -51.85 -26.84 23.54
C LEU A 84 -50.95 -26.59 24.75
N ASP A 85 -50.39 -27.66 25.29
CA ASP A 85 -49.46 -27.67 26.43
C ASP A 85 -48.08 -27.10 26.04
N SER A 86 -47.57 -26.10 26.78
CA SER A 86 -46.17 -26.02 27.24
C SER A 86 -45.95 -24.80 28.15
N GLU A 87 -46.08 -24.99 29.46
CA GLU A 87 -45.49 -24.10 30.48
C GLU A 87 -44.08 -24.60 30.86
N SER A 88 -43.19 -23.65 31.17
CA SER A 88 -41.87 -23.75 31.81
C SER A 88 -40.64 -24.08 30.94
N GLY A 89 -39.96 -23.04 30.45
CA GLY A 89 -38.54 -23.15 30.09
C GLY A 89 -37.67 -23.33 31.35
N HIS A 90 -36.54 -24.02 31.22
CA HIS A 90 -35.64 -24.28 32.35
C HIS A 90 -35.15 -22.95 32.98
N PRO A 91 -35.14 -22.77 34.31
CA PRO A 91 -34.77 -21.50 34.95
C PRO A 91 -33.34 -21.04 34.65
N LYS A 92 -32.47 -21.98 34.24
CA LYS A 92 -31.08 -21.71 33.83
C LYS A 92 -30.89 -21.61 32.31
N GLN A 93 -31.96 -21.61 31.49
CA GLN A 93 -31.84 -21.59 30.02
C GLN A 93 -31.01 -20.40 29.51
N GLY A 94 -31.23 -19.19 30.04
CA GLY A 94 -30.43 -18.02 29.65
C GLY A 94 -28.93 -18.15 29.95
N ARG A 95 -28.55 -18.99 30.92
CA ARG A 95 -27.14 -19.33 31.20
C ARG A 95 -26.57 -20.27 30.15
N VAL A 96 -27.35 -21.23 29.66
CA VAL A 96 -26.96 -22.12 28.56
C VAL A 96 -26.86 -21.36 27.24
N ASP A 97 -27.77 -20.41 26.97
CA ASP A 97 -27.67 -19.54 25.80
C ASP A 97 -26.38 -18.70 25.83
N ALA A 98 -26.02 -18.18 27.01
CA ALA A 98 -24.76 -17.47 27.23
C ALA A 98 -23.54 -18.39 27.06
N LEU A 99 -23.60 -19.64 27.52
CA LEU A 99 -22.54 -20.64 27.33
C LEU A 99 -22.30 -20.91 25.85
N ILE A 100 -23.37 -21.14 25.07
CA ILE A 100 -23.28 -21.35 23.62
C ILE A 100 -22.64 -20.13 22.95
N TYR A 101 -23.02 -18.91 23.35
CA TYR A 101 -22.40 -17.68 22.86
C TYR A 101 -20.91 -17.63 23.20
N GLN A 102 -20.54 -17.90 24.46
CA GLN A 102 -19.15 -17.85 24.92
C GLN A 102 -18.26 -18.87 24.23
N TYR A 103 -18.72 -20.10 23.95
CA TYR A 103 -17.93 -21.06 23.17
C TYR A 103 -17.70 -20.59 21.73
N ARG A 104 -18.69 -19.91 21.12
CA ARG A 104 -18.55 -19.33 19.78
C ARG A 104 -17.58 -18.15 19.76
N ASP A 105 -17.49 -17.41 20.85
CA ASP A 105 -16.66 -16.20 20.98
C ASP A 105 -15.24 -16.53 21.46
N PHE A 106 -15.10 -17.35 22.51
CA PHE A 106 -13.83 -17.67 23.20
C PHE A 106 -13.32 -19.09 23.00
N GLY A 107 -14.06 -20.00 22.33
CA GLY A 107 -13.64 -21.40 22.18
C GLY A 107 -12.26 -21.57 21.52
N HIS A 108 -11.87 -20.64 20.65
CA HIS A 108 -10.54 -20.61 20.04
C HIS A 108 -9.38 -20.47 21.05
N MET A 109 -9.65 -19.87 22.21
CA MET A 109 -8.68 -19.75 23.31
C MET A 109 -8.41 -21.10 23.98
N ALA A 110 -9.41 -22.00 24.02
CA ALA A 110 -9.30 -23.37 24.53
C ALA A 110 -8.81 -24.38 23.47
N ALA A 111 -8.70 -23.97 22.20
CA ALA A 111 -8.33 -24.87 21.11
C ALA A 111 -6.93 -25.51 21.26
N SER A 112 -6.78 -26.77 20.87
CA SER A 112 -5.49 -27.48 20.83
C SER A 112 -4.70 -27.12 19.56
N LEU A 113 -4.24 -25.86 19.49
CA LEU A 113 -3.59 -25.27 18.32
C LEU A 113 -2.08 -25.53 18.24
N ASP A 114 -1.36 -25.40 19.37
CA ASP A 114 0.11 -25.41 19.38
C ASP A 114 0.67 -26.82 19.18
N PRO A 115 1.34 -27.10 18.05
CA PRO A 115 1.95 -28.41 17.82
C PRO A 115 3.02 -28.71 18.87
N LEU A 116 3.63 -27.71 19.52
CA LEU A 116 4.63 -27.93 20.57
C LEU A 116 4.00 -28.28 21.94
N GLU A 117 2.68 -28.40 22.02
CA GLU A 117 1.95 -28.80 23.23
C GLU A 117 2.39 -27.96 24.45
N ARG A 118 2.59 -26.65 24.26
CA ARG A 118 2.74 -25.74 25.41
C ARG A 118 1.39 -25.56 26.07
N HIS A 119 1.43 -25.37 27.38
CA HIS A 119 0.22 -25.20 28.17
C HIS A 119 -0.53 -23.93 27.71
N ARG A 120 -1.77 -24.13 27.27
CA ARG A 120 -2.75 -23.06 27.06
C ARG A 120 -3.80 -23.18 28.18
N PRO A 121 -3.98 -22.17 29.03
CA PRO A 121 -4.98 -22.23 30.09
C PRO A 121 -6.38 -22.31 29.48
N PHE A 122 -7.26 -23.10 30.09
CA PHE A 122 -8.67 -23.10 29.73
C PHE A 122 -9.28 -21.75 30.14
N PRO A 123 -10.05 -21.06 29.28
CA PRO A 123 -10.62 -19.76 29.60
C PRO A 123 -11.62 -19.85 30.75
N ASP A 124 -11.51 -18.93 31.72
CA ASP A 124 -12.43 -18.86 32.86
C ASP A 124 -13.88 -18.61 32.38
N GLU A 125 -14.03 -17.87 31.28
CA GLU A 125 -15.31 -17.59 30.63
C GLU A 125 -16.06 -18.84 30.15
N LEU A 126 -15.36 -19.96 29.91
CA LEU A 126 -15.99 -21.21 29.45
C LEU A 126 -16.33 -22.17 30.59
N THR A 127 -16.00 -21.82 31.84
CA THR A 127 -16.30 -22.66 33.01
C THR A 127 -17.78 -22.61 33.37
N LEU A 128 -18.31 -23.70 33.93
CA LEU A 128 -19.71 -23.75 34.37
C LEU A 128 -19.97 -22.73 35.48
N GLU A 129 -19.00 -22.58 36.39
CA GLU A 129 -19.06 -21.69 37.53
C GLU A 129 -19.20 -20.22 37.11
N ALA A 130 -18.52 -19.80 36.03
CA ALA A 130 -18.63 -18.44 35.50
C ALA A 130 -20.05 -18.07 35.04
N LEU A 131 -20.90 -19.06 34.76
CA LEU A 131 -22.29 -18.89 34.35
C LEU A 131 -23.31 -19.34 35.39
N ASP A 132 -22.89 -19.59 36.64
CA ASP A 132 -23.76 -20.11 37.69
C ASP A 132 -24.43 -21.45 37.27
N LEU A 133 -23.66 -22.27 36.56
CA LEU A 133 -23.92 -23.68 36.26
C LEU A 133 -22.97 -24.55 37.09
N SER A 134 -23.20 -25.86 37.09
CA SER A 134 -22.39 -26.83 37.82
C SER A 134 -22.64 -28.24 37.30
N ASP A 135 -21.83 -29.21 37.74
CA ASP A 135 -21.98 -30.63 37.38
C ASP A 135 -23.40 -31.19 37.59
N ALA A 136 -24.15 -30.65 38.56
CA ALA A 136 -25.53 -31.05 38.83
C ALA A 136 -26.51 -30.75 37.67
N HIS A 137 -26.11 -29.88 36.73
CA HIS A 137 -26.91 -29.48 35.58
C HIS A 137 -26.56 -30.26 34.30
N LEU A 138 -25.47 -31.06 34.28
CA LEU A 138 -24.96 -31.72 33.08
C LEU A 138 -25.98 -32.66 32.41
N ASP A 139 -26.72 -33.41 33.22
CA ASP A 139 -27.74 -34.37 32.74
C ASP A 139 -29.13 -33.73 32.56
N GLN A 140 -29.27 -32.42 32.82
CA GLN A 140 -30.53 -31.71 32.65
C GLN A 140 -30.72 -31.26 31.21
N ASN A 141 -31.97 -31.23 30.75
CA ASN A 141 -32.35 -30.92 29.38
C ASN A 141 -32.58 -29.42 29.18
N PHE A 142 -31.97 -28.87 28.12
CA PHE A 142 -32.06 -27.46 27.73
C PHE A 142 -32.39 -27.33 26.23
N ASP A 143 -32.86 -26.16 25.83
CA ASP A 143 -32.97 -25.81 24.41
C ASP A 143 -31.55 -25.55 23.85
N PRO A 144 -31.06 -26.30 22.85
CA PRO A 144 -29.74 -26.10 22.26
C PRO A 144 -29.69 -24.92 21.26
N GLY A 145 -30.80 -24.19 21.11
CA GLY A 145 -30.93 -23.05 20.22
C GLY A 145 -30.79 -23.45 18.76
N THR A 146 -29.75 -22.92 18.09
CA THR A 146 -29.48 -23.23 16.67
C THR A 146 -28.49 -24.36 16.47
N LEU A 147 -28.01 -24.98 17.55
CA LEU A 147 -27.09 -26.10 17.44
C LEU A 147 -27.81 -27.33 16.83
N PRO A 148 -27.10 -28.19 16.10
CA PRO A 148 -27.69 -29.34 15.42
C PRO A 148 -27.88 -30.52 16.40
N LEU A 149 -28.65 -30.29 17.47
CA LEU A 149 -29.01 -31.25 18.51
C LEU A 149 -30.54 -31.36 18.63
N PRO A 150 -31.07 -32.49 19.13
CA PRO A 150 -32.47 -32.57 19.52
C PRO A 150 -32.86 -31.45 20.50
N ASN A 151 -34.07 -30.91 20.37
CA ASN A 151 -34.61 -29.97 21.34
C ASN A 151 -35.72 -30.66 22.17
N PRO A 152 -35.57 -30.79 23.49
CA PRO A 152 -34.40 -30.38 24.29
C PRO A 152 -33.26 -31.42 24.27
N SER A 153 -32.04 -31.02 24.65
CA SER A 153 -30.86 -31.88 24.77
C SER A 153 -30.17 -31.70 26.13
N PRO A 154 -29.50 -32.75 26.66
CA PRO A 154 -28.67 -32.65 27.86
C PRO A 154 -27.56 -31.59 27.73
N LEU A 155 -27.26 -30.87 28.82
CA LEU A 155 -26.19 -29.86 28.84
C LEU A 155 -24.81 -30.45 28.50
N ASN A 156 -24.51 -31.66 28.93
CA ASN A 156 -23.25 -32.34 28.58
C ASN A 156 -23.11 -32.57 27.06
N GLU A 157 -24.18 -32.92 26.34
CA GLU A 157 -24.17 -33.08 24.88
C GLU A 157 -23.98 -31.73 24.17
N ILE A 158 -24.57 -30.66 24.70
CA ILE A 158 -24.37 -29.29 24.21
C ILE A 158 -22.89 -28.88 24.34
N ILE A 159 -22.32 -29.05 25.53
CA ILE A 159 -20.90 -28.76 25.81
C ILE A 159 -19.99 -29.61 24.92
N GLU A 160 -20.25 -30.91 24.82
CA GLU A 160 -19.45 -31.81 23.99
C GLU A 160 -19.44 -31.37 22.52
N LEU A 161 -20.60 -30.96 21.97
CA LEU A 161 -20.67 -30.45 20.60
C LEU A 161 -19.84 -29.18 20.44
N LEU A 162 -19.96 -28.22 21.38
CA LEU A 162 -19.24 -26.95 21.34
C LEU A 162 -17.72 -27.15 21.45
N GLU A 163 -17.27 -27.98 22.39
CA GLU A 163 -15.86 -28.32 22.57
C GLU A 163 -15.30 -29.04 21.34
N GLN A 164 -16.04 -29.98 20.77
CA GLN A 164 -15.61 -30.68 19.56
C GLN A 164 -15.52 -29.75 18.35
N THR A 165 -16.36 -28.71 18.29
CA THR A 165 -16.42 -27.75 17.18
C THR A 165 -15.35 -26.66 17.29
N TYR A 166 -15.16 -26.09 18.49
CA TYR A 166 -14.39 -24.85 18.68
C TYR A 166 -13.10 -25.00 19.48
N CYS A 167 -12.90 -26.11 20.20
CA CYS A 167 -11.79 -26.29 21.15
C CYS A 167 -10.80 -27.41 20.74
N ARG A 168 -10.90 -27.94 19.51
CA ARG A 168 -9.99 -28.98 19.01
C ARG A 168 -8.82 -28.39 18.22
N HIS A 169 -8.41 -29.01 17.12
CA HIS A 169 -7.32 -28.55 16.25
C HIS A 169 -7.69 -27.34 15.39
N ILE A 170 -8.93 -26.85 15.48
CA ILE A 170 -9.42 -25.65 14.82
C ILE A 170 -10.04 -24.74 15.89
N GLY A 171 -9.50 -23.53 16.02
CA GLY A 171 -10.10 -22.42 16.74
C GLY A 171 -10.56 -21.37 15.73
N VAL A 172 -11.73 -20.77 15.95
CA VAL A 172 -12.32 -19.84 14.98
C VAL A 172 -12.71 -18.53 15.66
N GLU A 173 -12.16 -17.42 15.17
CA GLU A 173 -12.61 -16.07 15.53
C GLU A 173 -13.51 -15.55 14.42
N TYR A 174 -14.79 -15.39 14.73
CA TYR A 174 -15.79 -14.87 13.77
C TYR A 174 -16.90 -14.05 14.44
N MET A 175 -16.97 -14.04 15.77
CA MET A 175 -18.03 -13.33 16.49
C MET A 175 -17.87 -11.81 16.44
N HIS A 176 -16.65 -11.30 16.18
CA HIS A 176 -16.37 -9.88 15.92
C HIS A 176 -17.00 -9.36 14.62
N ILE A 177 -17.32 -10.25 13.68
CA ILE A 177 -17.95 -9.90 12.40
C ILE A 177 -19.35 -9.35 12.66
N GLN A 178 -19.56 -8.07 12.34
CA GLN A 178 -20.83 -7.39 12.59
C GLN A 178 -21.99 -8.01 11.78
N ASN A 179 -21.71 -8.46 10.56
CA ASN A 179 -22.70 -9.07 9.69
C ASN A 179 -23.18 -10.45 10.22
N ARG A 180 -24.44 -10.52 10.65
CA ARG A 180 -25.09 -11.72 11.19
C ARG A 180 -25.20 -12.87 10.19
N GLU A 181 -25.43 -12.59 8.91
CA GLU A 181 -25.56 -13.62 7.88
C GLU A 181 -24.24 -14.37 7.71
N ARG A 182 -23.12 -13.64 7.67
CA ARG A 182 -21.76 -14.21 7.62
C ARG A 182 -21.49 -15.11 8.82
N ARG A 183 -21.81 -14.66 10.04
CA ARG A 183 -21.67 -15.48 11.25
C ARG A 183 -22.51 -16.76 11.19
N ARG A 184 -23.77 -16.67 10.77
CA ARG A 184 -24.67 -17.82 10.61
C ARG A 184 -24.21 -18.78 9.52
N TRP A 185 -23.66 -18.25 8.43
CA TRP A 185 -23.12 -19.06 7.34
C TRP A 185 -21.96 -19.95 7.82
N LEU A 186 -21.09 -19.39 8.67
CA LEU A 186 -20.00 -20.13 9.30
C LEU A 186 -20.55 -21.19 10.27
N GLN A 187 -21.45 -20.81 11.17
CA GLN A 187 -22.10 -21.75 12.13
C GLN A 187 -22.70 -22.97 11.41
N LYS A 188 -23.46 -22.74 10.34
CA LYS A 188 -24.10 -23.81 9.54
C LYS A 188 -23.12 -24.76 8.86
N ARG A 189 -21.87 -24.35 8.62
CA ARG A 189 -20.83 -25.21 8.02
C ARG A 189 -19.99 -25.91 9.07
N MET A 190 -19.80 -25.29 10.23
CA MET A 190 -18.90 -25.80 11.28
C MET A 190 -19.62 -26.73 12.25
N GLU A 191 -20.74 -26.29 12.82
CA GLU A 191 -21.42 -26.97 13.94
C GLU A 191 -21.99 -28.35 13.57
N PRO A 192 -22.64 -28.56 12.39
CA PRO A 192 -23.23 -29.86 12.04
C PRO A 192 -22.22 -31.00 11.89
N ILE A 193 -21.00 -30.68 11.50
CA ILE A 193 -19.91 -31.66 11.36
C ILE A 193 -18.89 -31.55 12.49
N ARG A 194 -19.15 -30.69 13.49
CA ARG A 194 -18.23 -30.41 14.60
C ARG A 194 -16.81 -30.08 14.14
N ASN A 195 -16.70 -29.31 13.04
CA ASN A 195 -15.44 -29.02 12.33
C ASN A 195 -14.60 -30.26 11.99
N ARG A 196 -15.24 -31.41 11.73
CA ARG A 196 -14.62 -32.66 11.27
C ARG A 196 -15.16 -33.05 9.91
N ARG A 197 -14.52 -32.56 8.86
CA ARG A 197 -14.82 -33.05 7.51
C ARG A 197 -14.33 -34.48 7.37
N ALA A 198 -15.20 -35.35 6.85
CA ALA A 198 -14.79 -36.70 6.45
C ALA A 198 -14.07 -36.65 5.10
N PHE A 199 -12.85 -37.19 5.06
CA PHE A 199 -12.07 -37.38 3.83
C PHE A 199 -12.09 -38.85 3.42
N SER A 200 -12.14 -39.11 2.11
CA SER A 200 -12.01 -40.47 1.56
C SER A 200 -10.59 -41.02 1.78
N GLU A 201 -10.44 -42.34 1.72
CA GLU A 201 -9.13 -43.00 1.82
C GLU A 201 -8.12 -42.45 0.79
N GLU A 202 -8.58 -42.22 -0.45
CA GLU A 202 -7.76 -41.63 -1.52
C GLU A 202 -7.30 -40.20 -1.18
N GLN A 203 -8.19 -39.38 -0.60
CA GLN A 203 -7.84 -38.03 -0.16
C GLN A 203 -6.82 -38.07 0.97
N LYS A 204 -7.00 -38.95 1.96
CA LYS A 204 -6.04 -39.14 3.07
C LYS A 204 -4.67 -39.61 2.58
N LEU A 205 -4.64 -40.59 1.68
CA LEU A 205 -3.41 -41.05 1.04
C LEU A 205 -2.70 -39.95 0.24
N ARG A 206 -3.46 -39.06 -0.40
CA ARG A 206 -2.92 -37.90 -1.11
C ARG A 206 -2.33 -36.87 -0.14
N LEU A 207 -3.02 -36.55 0.96
CA LEU A 207 -2.49 -35.67 2.00
C LEU A 207 -1.16 -36.22 2.55
N LEU A 208 -1.12 -37.52 2.85
CA LEU A 208 0.09 -38.20 3.29
C LEU A 208 1.21 -38.13 2.26
N GLN A 209 0.90 -38.35 0.97
CA GLN A 209 1.86 -38.24 -0.12
C GLN A 209 2.44 -36.81 -0.23
N GLN A 210 1.61 -35.78 -0.09
CA GLN A 210 2.05 -34.38 -0.16
C GLN A 210 2.99 -34.01 0.99
N LEU A 211 2.69 -34.49 2.19
CA LEU A 211 3.57 -34.33 3.35
C LEU A 211 4.90 -35.07 3.13
N ALA A 212 4.86 -36.28 2.59
CA ALA A 212 6.06 -37.06 2.26
C ALA A 212 6.92 -36.38 1.18
N ASP A 213 6.29 -35.81 0.15
CA ASP A 213 6.95 -35.04 -0.90
C ASP A 213 7.61 -33.78 -0.35
N ALA A 214 6.92 -33.06 0.55
CA ALA A 214 7.44 -31.86 1.19
C ALA A 214 8.67 -32.16 2.07
N ASP A 215 8.56 -33.14 2.96
CA ASP A 215 9.62 -33.56 3.89
C ASP A 215 10.81 -34.18 3.14
N GLY A 216 10.53 -35.10 2.20
CA GLY A 216 11.56 -35.76 1.39
C GLY A 216 12.37 -34.79 0.52
N PHE A 217 11.71 -33.77 -0.05
CA PHE A 217 12.40 -32.71 -0.80
C PHE A 217 13.37 -31.91 0.07
N GLU A 218 12.94 -31.48 1.26
CA GLU A 218 13.80 -30.74 2.21
C GLU A 218 14.96 -31.61 2.71
N ALA A 219 14.70 -32.87 3.03
CA ALA A 219 15.73 -33.82 3.44
C ALA A 219 16.78 -34.04 2.35
N PHE A 220 16.36 -34.10 1.08
CA PHE A 220 17.26 -34.20 -0.05
C PHE A 220 18.13 -32.94 -0.20
N LEU A 221 17.52 -31.74 -0.17
CA LEU A 221 18.24 -30.48 -0.25
C LEU A 221 19.27 -30.35 0.88
N LYS A 222 18.89 -30.68 2.11
CA LYS A 222 19.77 -30.69 3.28
C LYS A 222 20.97 -31.62 3.09
N LYS A 223 20.76 -32.80 2.52
CA LYS A 223 21.81 -33.80 2.28
C LYS A 223 22.77 -33.38 1.15
N ARG A 224 22.24 -32.82 0.07
CA ARG A 224 23.01 -32.54 -1.15
C ARG A 224 23.64 -31.15 -1.20
N TYR A 225 23.00 -30.15 -0.60
CA TYR A 225 23.41 -28.74 -0.67
C TYR A 225 23.71 -28.17 0.72
N VAL A 226 24.68 -28.79 1.41
CA VAL A 226 25.09 -28.40 2.76
C VAL A 226 25.58 -26.95 2.80
N GLY A 227 25.09 -26.17 3.77
CA GLY A 227 25.49 -24.77 3.97
C GLY A 227 24.82 -23.77 3.03
N LYS A 228 24.06 -24.21 2.01
CA LYS A 228 23.26 -23.31 1.16
C LYS A 228 21.94 -22.99 1.89
N LYS A 229 21.67 -21.70 2.10
CA LYS A 229 20.40 -21.22 2.67
C LYS A 229 19.24 -21.58 1.74
N ARG A 230 18.20 -22.21 2.30
CA ARG A 230 16.98 -22.59 1.55
C ARG A 230 15.68 -22.12 2.21
N PHE A 231 15.72 -21.80 3.51
CA PHE A 231 14.56 -21.39 4.29
C PHE A 231 13.45 -22.45 4.28
N GLY A 232 13.83 -23.67 4.66
CA GLY A 232 13.01 -24.86 4.54
C GLY A 232 11.66 -24.80 5.27
N LEU A 233 10.74 -25.65 4.83
CA LEU A 233 9.39 -25.76 5.40
C LEU A 233 9.29 -26.75 6.58
N GLU A 234 10.39 -27.38 6.99
CA GLU A 234 10.43 -28.40 8.05
C GLU A 234 9.75 -27.91 9.35
N GLY A 235 8.70 -28.61 9.78
CA GLY A 235 7.82 -28.25 10.90
C GLY A 235 6.55 -27.47 10.53
N GLY A 236 6.36 -27.12 9.26
CA GLY A 236 5.17 -26.46 8.70
C GLY A 236 4.73 -27.06 7.36
N GLU A 237 5.00 -28.36 7.16
CA GLU A 237 4.79 -29.08 5.90
C GLU A 237 3.31 -29.09 5.45
N SER A 238 2.37 -28.96 6.39
CA SER A 238 0.93 -28.89 6.12
C SER A 238 0.50 -27.68 5.28
N LEU A 239 1.38 -26.69 5.07
CA LEU A 239 1.15 -25.64 4.08
C LEU A 239 0.93 -26.23 2.67
N ILE A 240 1.64 -27.31 2.32
CA ILE A 240 1.53 -27.94 0.99
C ILE A 240 0.14 -28.55 0.75
N PRO A 241 -0.39 -29.45 1.60
CA PRO A 241 -1.76 -29.95 1.45
C PRO A 241 -2.82 -28.84 1.57
N LEU A 242 -2.61 -27.82 2.43
CA LEU A 242 -3.52 -26.67 2.54
C LEU A 242 -3.67 -25.93 1.21
N LEU A 243 -2.55 -25.48 0.63
CA LEU A 243 -2.54 -24.76 -0.65
C LEU A 243 -3.05 -25.65 -1.80
N ASP A 244 -2.67 -26.92 -1.78
CA ASP A 244 -3.13 -27.89 -2.74
C ASP A 244 -4.66 -28.01 -2.73
N HIS A 245 -5.27 -28.10 -1.54
CA HIS A 245 -6.71 -28.23 -1.39
C HIS A 245 -7.46 -27.00 -1.96
N ILE A 246 -6.97 -25.79 -1.69
CA ILE A 246 -7.49 -24.56 -2.31
C ILE A 246 -7.51 -24.69 -3.83
N ILE A 247 -6.41 -25.15 -4.43
CA ILE A 247 -6.31 -25.29 -5.89
C ILE A 247 -7.25 -26.38 -6.44
N GLN A 248 -7.45 -27.48 -5.71
CA GLN A 248 -8.36 -28.54 -6.14
C GLN A 248 -9.82 -28.10 -6.14
N GLU A 249 -10.22 -27.35 -5.12
CA GLU A 249 -11.60 -26.89 -4.96
C GLU A 249 -11.88 -25.61 -5.78
N SER A 250 -10.85 -24.94 -6.31
CA SER A 250 -10.97 -23.70 -7.09
C SER A 250 -11.96 -23.82 -8.27
N PRO A 251 -11.88 -24.82 -9.16
CA PRO A 251 -12.80 -24.91 -10.29
C PRO A 251 -14.27 -25.07 -9.89
N ALA A 252 -14.54 -25.85 -8.83
CA ALA A 252 -15.89 -26.04 -8.30
C ALA A 252 -16.48 -24.73 -7.71
N ASN A 253 -15.62 -23.76 -7.39
CA ASN A 253 -15.96 -22.44 -6.89
C ASN A 253 -15.83 -21.34 -7.97
N GLY A 254 -15.71 -21.71 -9.25
CA GLY A 254 -15.64 -20.76 -10.38
C GLY A 254 -14.26 -20.14 -10.62
N ILE A 255 -13.25 -20.52 -9.85
CA ILE A 255 -11.92 -19.92 -9.89
C ILE A 255 -11.07 -20.61 -10.96
N GLN A 256 -10.49 -19.80 -11.85
CA GLN A 256 -9.63 -20.25 -12.94
C GLN A 256 -8.17 -19.87 -12.73
N GLU A 257 -7.89 -18.86 -11.91
CA GLU A 257 -6.54 -18.33 -11.74
C GLU A 257 -6.27 -17.81 -10.33
N ILE A 258 -5.10 -18.16 -9.78
CA ILE A 258 -4.65 -17.72 -8.47
C ILE A 258 -3.35 -16.92 -8.61
N ALA A 259 -3.39 -15.66 -8.19
CA ALA A 259 -2.22 -14.80 -8.06
C ALA A 259 -1.64 -14.96 -6.64
N ILE A 260 -0.40 -15.43 -6.55
CA ILE A 260 0.24 -15.83 -5.29
C ILE A 260 1.32 -14.82 -4.90
N GLY A 261 1.30 -14.38 -3.65
CA GLY A 261 2.40 -13.68 -2.98
C GLY A 261 2.91 -14.50 -1.80
N MET A 262 4.23 -14.58 -1.61
CA MET A 262 4.79 -15.24 -0.42
C MET A 262 6.20 -14.75 -0.10
N ALA A 263 6.59 -14.91 1.16
CA ALA A 263 7.96 -14.70 1.63
C ALA A 263 8.91 -15.88 1.27
N HIS A 264 10.01 -16.02 2.01
CA HIS A 264 11.02 -17.06 1.80
C HIS A 264 10.64 -18.44 2.38
N ARG A 265 9.85 -18.48 3.46
CA ARG A 265 9.58 -19.72 4.22
C ARG A 265 8.89 -20.77 3.37
N GLY A 266 9.57 -21.89 3.12
CA GLY A 266 9.07 -22.99 2.31
C GLY A 266 8.85 -22.67 0.84
N ARG A 267 9.39 -21.56 0.31
CA ARG A 267 9.13 -21.14 -1.08
C ARG A 267 9.57 -22.17 -2.11
N LEU A 268 10.74 -22.79 -1.93
CA LEU A 268 11.21 -23.83 -2.85
C LEU A 268 10.29 -25.06 -2.83
N ASN A 269 9.72 -25.37 -1.66
CA ASN A 269 8.74 -26.43 -1.50
C ASN A 269 7.44 -26.10 -2.23
N VAL A 270 6.93 -24.87 -2.09
CA VAL A 270 5.76 -24.37 -2.82
C VAL A 270 6.01 -24.37 -4.33
N LEU A 271 7.19 -23.92 -4.80
CA LEU A 271 7.58 -23.97 -6.21
C LEU A 271 7.54 -25.41 -6.76
N ALA A 272 8.15 -26.36 -6.06
CA ALA A 272 8.23 -27.75 -6.51
C ALA A 272 6.89 -28.49 -6.41
N ASN A 273 6.23 -28.40 -5.25
CA ASN A 273 5.12 -29.27 -4.89
C ASN A 273 3.74 -28.65 -5.18
N VAL A 274 3.64 -27.31 -5.24
CA VAL A 274 2.38 -26.60 -5.55
C VAL A 274 2.39 -26.09 -6.99
N LEU A 275 3.38 -25.27 -7.37
CA LEU A 275 3.48 -24.71 -8.73
C LEU A 275 4.05 -25.69 -9.77
N LYS A 276 4.58 -26.84 -9.33
CA LYS A 276 5.16 -27.87 -10.19
C LYS A 276 6.35 -27.38 -11.05
N LYS A 277 7.15 -26.45 -10.53
CA LYS A 277 8.47 -26.15 -11.09
C LYS A 277 9.30 -27.43 -11.04
N THR A 278 9.93 -27.78 -12.16
CA THR A 278 10.63 -29.06 -12.26
C THR A 278 11.84 -29.10 -11.32
N PHE A 279 12.16 -30.28 -10.79
CA PHE A 279 13.34 -30.46 -9.94
C PHE A 279 14.63 -30.07 -10.69
N SER A 280 14.74 -30.38 -11.99
CA SER A 280 15.90 -29.99 -12.80
C SER A 280 16.08 -28.47 -12.86
N GLN A 281 15.01 -27.69 -13.07
CA GLN A 281 15.09 -26.22 -13.03
C GLN A 281 15.54 -25.71 -11.66
N ILE A 282 15.01 -26.26 -10.57
CA ILE A 282 15.40 -25.87 -9.21
C ILE A 282 16.88 -26.22 -8.96
N PHE A 283 17.32 -27.43 -9.32
CA PHE A 283 18.70 -27.85 -9.10
C PHE A 283 19.69 -27.11 -9.97
N THR A 284 19.33 -26.74 -11.20
CA THR A 284 20.13 -25.84 -12.03
C THR A 284 20.41 -24.50 -11.31
N GLU A 285 19.43 -23.94 -10.59
CA GLU A 285 19.65 -22.75 -9.74
C GLU A 285 20.56 -23.01 -8.52
N PHE A 286 20.62 -24.25 -8.02
CA PHE A 286 21.49 -24.62 -6.90
C PHE A 286 22.93 -24.91 -7.33
N GLU A 287 23.11 -25.48 -8.52
CA GLU A 287 24.42 -25.78 -9.11
C GLU A 287 25.07 -24.53 -9.72
N GLU A 288 24.34 -23.41 -9.83
CA GLU A 288 24.80 -22.15 -10.44
C GLU A 288 25.32 -22.37 -11.87
N SER A 289 24.75 -23.38 -12.55
CA SER A 289 25.24 -23.91 -13.82
C SER A 289 24.55 -23.33 -15.06
N TRP A 290 23.74 -22.27 -14.90
CA TRP A 290 22.95 -21.68 -15.98
C TRP A 290 23.38 -20.23 -16.29
N MET A 291 23.70 -20.02 -17.56
CA MET A 291 24.10 -18.77 -18.24
C MET A 291 25.34 -18.03 -17.71
N GLU A 292 26.25 -17.67 -18.62
CA GLU A 292 27.34 -16.71 -18.36
C GLU A 292 26.78 -15.38 -17.79
N ASP A 293 25.56 -14.97 -18.20
CA ASP A 293 24.88 -13.75 -17.73
C ASP A 293 24.50 -13.75 -16.23
N TYR A 294 24.24 -14.91 -15.59
CA TYR A 294 24.00 -14.97 -14.14
C TYR A 294 25.28 -14.63 -13.36
N LEU A 295 26.46 -14.93 -13.94
CA LEU A 295 27.76 -14.56 -13.41
C LEU A 295 28.10 -13.08 -13.69
N GLU A 296 27.45 -12.43 -14.66
CA GLU A 296 27.63 -11.01 -15.01
C GLU A 296 26.78 -10.03 -14.16
N GLY A 297 25.94 -10.53 -13.24
CA GLY A 297 25.59 -9.79 -12.02
C GLY A 297 24.20 -9.16 -11.90
N GLY A 298 23.21 -9.57 -12.73
CA GLY A 298 21.86 -9.00 -12.69
C GLY A 298 20.79 -9.77 -11.88
N GLY A 299 20.95 -11.08 -11.67
CA GLY A 299 19.90 -11.93 -11.10
C GLY A 299 19.64 -11.76 -9.60
N ASP A 300 18.51 -12.27 -9.12
CA ASP A 300 18.17 -12.36 -7.69
C ASP A 300 18.39 -13.78 -7.11
N VAL A 301 18.37 -13.89 -5.79
CA VAL A 301 18.44 -15.20 -5.10
C VAL A 301 17.23 -16.06 -5.45
N LYS A 302 17.45 -17.36 -5.59
CA LYS A 302 16.45 -18.37 -6.03
C LYS A 302 15.12 -18.34 -5.27
N TYR A 303 15.10 -17.93 -4.01
CA TYR A 303 13.89 -17.79 -3.21
C TYR A 303 13.17 -16.43 -3.36
N HIS A 304 13.52 -15.62 -4.36
CA HIS A 304 12.80 -14.40 -4.76
C HIS A 304 12.18 -14.49 -6.15
N GLN A 305 12.57 -15.49 -6.95
CA GLN A 305 12.11 -15.61 -8.34
C GLN A 305 10.61 -15.92 -8.42
N GLY A 306 9.94 -15.31 -9.38
CA GLY A 306 8.54 -15.59 -9.70
C GLY A 306 8.41 -16.87 -10.54
N TYR A 307 7.21 -17.41 -10.65
CA TYR A 307 6.95 -18.56 -11.51
C TYR A 307 5.49 -18.58 -11.97
N SER A 308 5.22 -19.23 -13.09
CA SER A 308 3.86 -19.37 -13.61
C SER A 308 3.69 -20.75 -14.21
N ASN A 309 2.56 -21.39 -13.90
CA ASN A 309 2.23 -22.70 -14.45
C ASN A 309 0.71 -22.89 -14.53
N ILE A 310 0.27 -23.82 -15.38
CA ILE A 310 -1.11 -24.29 -15.40
C ILE A 310 -1.14 -25.66 -14.74
N ARG A 311 -2.05 -25.84 -13.79
CA ARG A 311 -2.17 -27.08 -13.03
C ARG A 311 -3.51 -27.75 -13.32
N ASN A 312 -3.47 -29.00 -13.77
CA ASN A 312 -4.67 -29.83 -13.90
C ASN A 312 -5.09 -30.37 -12.52
N THR A 313 -6.35 -30.12 -12.15
CA THR A 313 -6.96 -30.63 -10.92
C THR A 313 -7.46 -32.07 -11.10
N ILE A 314 -7.78 -32.77 -10.01
CA ILE A 314 -8.34 -34.13 -10.10
C ILE A 314 -9.67 -34.15 -10.85
N SER A 315 -10.43 -33.06 -10.82
CA SER A 315 -11.66 -32.92 -11.62
C SER A 315 -11.41 -32.87 -13.13
N GLY A 316 -10.14 -32.75 -13.56
CA GLY A 316 -9.73 -32.59 -14.96
C GLY A 316 -9.72 -31.13 -15.44
N GLN A 317 -10.13 -30.17 -14.61
CA GLN A 317 -10.11 -28.75 -14.94
C GLN A 317 -8.76 -28.11 -14.60
N ASP A 318 -8.36 -27.11 -15.41
CA ASP A 318 -7.12 -26.39 -15.26
C ASP A 318 -7.26 -25.15 -14.38
N VAL A 319 -6.27 -24.91 -13.52
CA VAL A 319 -6.12 -23.68 -12.73
C VAL A 319 -4.77 -23.06 -13.02
N ARG A 320 -4.75 -21.79 -13.42
CA ARG A 320 -3.50 -21.04 -13.63
C ARG A 320 -2.97 -20.53 -12.31
N LEU A 321 -1.68 -20.76 -12.05
CA LEU A 321 -0.99 -20.30 -10.85
C LEU A 321 0.10 -19.31 -11.26
N THR A 322 0.16 -18.17 -10.59
CA THR A 322 1.18 -17.15 -10.84
C THR A 322 1.77 -16.67 -9.53
N LEU A 323 3.00 -17.08 -9.21
CA LEU A 323 3.76 -16.57 -8.08
C LEU A 323 4.52 -15.31 -8.48
N ALA A 324 4.29 -14.21 -7.76
CA ALA A 324 5.04 -12.97 -7.95
C ALA A 324 6.48 -13.10 -7.45
N PRO A 325 7.46 -12.51 -8.15
CA PRO A 325 8.76 -12.28 -7.54
C PRO A 325 8.65 -11.24 -6.42
N ASN A 326 9.55 -11.29 -5.44
CA ASN A 326 9.55 -10.38 -4.30
C ASN A 326 10.95 -10.15 -3.74
N PRO A 327 11.25 -8.97 -3.17
CA PRO A 327 12.48 -8.75 -2.43
C PRO A 327 12.41 -9.40 -1.05
N SER A 328 13.51 -9.28 -0.29
CA SER A 328 13.57 -9.69 1.12
C SER A 328 12.69 -8.85 2.05
N HIS A 329 12.26 -7.66 1.62
CA HIS A 329 11.38 -6.78 2.40
C HIS A 329 10.00 -7.45 2.49
N LEU A 330 9.71 -8.02 3.65
CA LEU A 330 8.52 -8.85 3.89
C LEU A 330 7.24 -8.02 3.71
N GLU A 331 6.16 -8.67 3.29
CA GLU A 331 4.82 -8.10 3.11
C GLU A 331 4.63 -7.10 1.96
N PHE A 332 5.68 -6.45 1.43
CA PHE A 332 5.52 -5.46 0.34
C PHE A 332 4.97 -6.07 -0.96
N VAL A 333 5.24 -7.36 -1.22
CA VAL A 333 4.68 -8.09 -2.38
C VAL A 333 3.15 -8.20 -2.34
N THR A 334 2.52 -8.08 -1.17
CA THR A 334 1.07 -8.17 -1.00
C THR A 334 0.36 -7.18 -1.91
N SER A 335 0.70 -5.89 -1.81
CA SER A 335 0.15 -4.83 -2.67
C SER A 335 0.33 -5.11 -4.16
N VAL A 336 1.52 -5.57 -4.56
CA VAL A 336 1.87 -5.92 -5.95
C VAL A 336 0.99 -7.06 -6.48
N VAL A 337 0.73 -8.08 -5.67
CA VAL A 337 -0.13 -9.21 -6.06
C VAL A 337 -1.59 -8.78 -6.18
N LEU A 338 -2.08 -7.94 -5.27
CA LEU A 338 -3.44 -7.39 -5.35
C LEU A 338 -3.63 -6.57 -6.63
N GLY A 339 -2.69 -5.68 -6.96
CA GLY A 339 -2.73 -4.91 -8.20
C GLY A 339 -2.68 -5.77 -9.47
N ARG A 340 -1.82 -6.78 -9.47
CA ARG A 340 -1.72 -7.75 -10.57
C ARG A 340 -2.99 -8.58 -10.73
N CYS A 341 -3.63 -8.95 -9.62
CA CYS A 341 -4.93 -9.64 -9.61
C CYS A 341 -6.02 -8.74 -10.21
N ARG A 342 -6.12 -7.49 -9.75
CA ARG A 342 -7.10 -6.51 -10.25
C ARG A 342 -6.98 -6.29 -11.76
N ALA A 343 -5.76 -6.16 -12.28
CA ALA A 343 -5.52 -6.02 -13.71
C ALA A 343 -6.01 -7.23 -14.50
N LYS A 344 -5.72 -8.45 -14.02
CA LYS A 344 -6.18 -9.69 -14.64
C LYS A 344 -7.70 -9.86 -14.60
N GLN A 345 -8.35 -9.42 -13.52
CA GLN A 345 -9.81 -9.39 -13.43
C GLN A 345 -10.39 -8.51 -14.53
N ARG A 346 -9.84 -7.30 -14.72
CA ARG A 346 -10.27 -6.41 -15.81
C ARG A 346 -10.03 -7.04 -17.18
N LEU A 347 -8.84 -7.58 -17.44
CA LEU A 347 -8.50 -8.20 -18.74
C LEU A 347 -9.40 -9.39 -19.12
N ARG A 348 -10.02 -10.02 -18.12
CA ARG A 348 -10.96 -11.15 -18.30
C ARG A 348 -12.43 -10.75 -18.24
N ASN A 349 -12.73 -9.47 -18.00
CA ASN A 349 -14.08 -9.00 -17.66
C ASN A 349 -14.69 -9.75 -16.45
N ASP A 350 -13.85 -10.13 -15.49
CA ASP A 350 -14.25 -10.74 -14.22
C ASP A 350 -14.75 -9.65 -13.24
N LEU A 351 -15.91 -9.06 -13.57
CA LEU A 351 -16.50 -7.94 -12.82
C LEU A 351 -16.97 -8.36 -11.42
N ASP A 352 -17.43 -9.60 -11.28
CA ASP A 352 -17.85 -10.19 -10.01
C ASP A 352 -16.66 -10.72 -9.18
N ARG A 353 -15.45 -10.72 -9.76
CA ARG A 353 -14.16 -11.04 -9.10
C ARG A 353 -14.12 -12.48 -8.60
N GLU A 354 -14.69 -13.38 -9.39
CA GLU A 354 -14.89 -14.79 -9.08
C GLU A 354 -13.83 -15.71 -9.70
N GLU A 355 -13.27 -15.31 -10.84
CA GLU A 355 -12.41 -16.18 -11.64
C GLU A 355 -10.92 -16.04 -11.27
N VAL A 356 -10.48 -14.82 -10.95
CA VAL A 356 -9.09 -14.54 -10.57
C VAL A 356 -9.04 -14.09 -9.13
N ILE A 357 -8.32 -14.83 -8.28
CA ILE A 357 -8.26 -14.56 -6.84
C ILE A 357 -6.81 -14.36 -6.36
N PRO A 358 -6.59 -13.51 -5.35
CA PRO A 358 -5.30 -13.43 -4.68
C PRO A 358 -5.20 -14.43 -3.51
N LEU A 359 -4.02 -15.04 -3.37
CA LEU A 359 -3.63 -15.87 -2.24
C LEU A 359 -2.27 -15.39 -1.71
N ILE A 360 -2.21 -14.97 -0.45
CA ILE A 360 -0.99 -14.39 0.13
C ILE A 360 -0.53 -15.21 1.34
N ILE A 361 0.76 -15.53 1.36
CA ILE A 361 1.39 -16.34 2.42
C ILE A 361 2.34 -15.46 3.23
N HIS A 362 2.12 -15.41 4.54
CA HIS A 362 2.77 -14.51 5.48
C HIS A 362 3.58 -15.27 6.54
N GLY A 363 4.48 -14.56 7.23
CA GLY A 363 5.08 -15.04 8.48
C GLY A 363 4.44 -14.37 9.70
N ASP A 364 4.35 -15.08 10.82
CA ASP A 364 3.67 -14.61 12.05
C ASP A 364 4.19 -13.28 12.58
N SER A 365 5.49 -13.02 12.52
CA SER A 365 6.05 -11.77 13.04
C SER A 365 5.94 -10.59 12.07
N ALA A 366 5.94 -10.88 10.76
CA ALA A 366 5.88 -9.84 9.73
C ALA A 366 4.44 -9.35 9.49
N PHE A 367 3.47 -10.25 9.58
CA PHE A 367 2.06 -9.97 9.32
C PHE A 367 1.48 -8.81 10.17
N PRO A 368 1.63 -8.79 11.51
CA PRO A 368 1.24 -7.64 12.33
C PRO A 368 2.30 -6.53 12.36
N GLY A 369 3.56 -6.84 12.05
CA GLY A 369 4.69 -5.93 12.23
C GLY A 369 4.99 -5.00 11.05
N GLN A 370 4.35 -5.19 9.89
CA GLN A 370 4.57 -4.35 8.70
C GLN A 370 3.29 -3.57 8.36
N GLY A 371 3.36 -2.24 8.41
CA GLY A 371 2.21 -1.35 8.19
C GLY A 371 1.49 -1.54 6.84
N ILE A 372 2.21 -1.97 5.81
CA ILE A 372 1.64 -2.26 4.48
C ILE A 372 0.55 -3.35 4.52
N VAL A 373 0.56 -4.26 5.50
CA VAL A 373 -0.50 -5.26 5.67
C VAL A 373 -1.83 -4.58 6.02
N ALA A 374 -1.82 -3.65 6.99
CA ALA A 374 -3.00 -2.88 7.37
C ALA A 374 -3.47 -1.95 6.23
N GLU A 375 -2.53 -1.35 5.50
CA GLU A 375 -2.85 -0.55 4.31
C GLU A 375 -3.55 -1.38 3.23
N CYS A 376 -3.10 -2.62 2.98
CA CYS A 376 -3.74 -3.54 2.04
C CYS A 376 -5.15 -3.95 2.49
N PHE A 377 -5.34 -4.26 3.78
CA PHE A 377 -6.67 -4.52 4.33
C PHE A 377 -7.61 -3.33 4.14
N ASN A 378 -7.15 -2.12 4.41
CA ASN A 378 -7.94 -0.90 4.22
C ASN A 378 -8.49 -0.74 2.78
N MET A 379 -7.76 -1.25 1.78
CA MET A 379 -8.17 -1.19 0.37
C MET A 379 -9.23 -2.22 -0.05
N MET A 380 -9.49 -3.25 0.77
CA MET A 380 -10.25 -4.45 0.39
C MET A 380 -11.59 -4.17 -0.33
N LYS A 381 -12.34 -3.16 0.12
CA LYS A 381 -13.67 -2.82 -0.42
C LYS A 381 -13.69 -1.54 -1.26
N LEU A 382 -12.57 -0.86 -1.45
CA LEU A 382 -12.52 0.39 -2.22
C LEU A 382 -12.60 0.08 -3.71
N ASP A 383 -13.48 0.74 -4.47
CA ASP A 383 -13.80 0.35 -5.86
C ASP A 383 -12.58 0.28 -6.80
N GLY A 384 -11.63 1.19 -6.63
CA GLY A 384 -10.38 1.23 -7.39
C GLY A 384 -9.43 0.06 -7.11
N TYR A 385 -9.62 -0.65 -5.99
CA TYR A 385 -8.66 -1.62 -5.42
C TYR A 385 -9.28 -2.97 -5.06
N ASN A 386 -10.61 -3.06 -5.03
CA ASN A 386 -11.35 -4.26 -4.65
C ASN A 386 -11.06 -5.41 -5.63
N VAL A 387 -10.55 -6.51 -5.08
CA VAL A 387 -10.22 -7.78 -5.77
C VAL A 387 -11.14 -8.94 -5.36
N GLY A 388 -12.23 -8.67 -4.65
CA GLY A 388 -13.24 -9.66 -4.29
C GLY A 388 -12.84 -10.51 -3.08
N GLY A 389 -12.01 -9.98 -2.19
CA GLY A 389 -11.47 -10.68 -1.05
C GLY A 389 -10.24 -11.53 -1.37
N THR A 390 -9.35 -11.64 -0.39
CA THR A 390 -8.05 -12.33 -0.43
C THR A 390 -8.03 -13.48 0.56
N ILE A 391 -7.43 -14.61 0.15
CA ILE A 391 -7.14 -15.71 1.08
C ILE A 391 -5.73 -15.50 1.63
N HIS A 392 -5.64 -15.25 2.93
CA HIS A 392 -4.38 -15.10 3.66
C HIS A 392 -4.03 -16.38 4.40
N VAL A 393 -2.78 -16.84 4.28
CA VAL A 393 -2.25 -17.98 5.03
C VAL A 393 -1.03 -17.52 5.82
N VAL A 394 -1.12 -17.51 7.14
CA VAL A 394 0.02 -17.19 8.01
C VAL A 394 0.72 -18.49 8.39
N VAL A 395 1.99 -18.63 8.02
CA VAL A 395 2.86 -19.74 8.46
C VAL A 395 3.39 -19.40 9.84
N ASN A 396 2.51 -19.59 10.84
CA ASN A 396 2.78 -19.20 12.22
C ASN A 396 3.66 -20.24 12.90
N ASN A 397 4.96 -20.05 12.73
CA ASN A 397 5.97 -20.93 13.32
C ASN A 397 6.41 -20.45 14.70
N GLN A 398 5.73 -19.41 15.21
CA GLN A 398 5.81 -18.93 16.58
C GLN A 398 7.18 -18.37 16.96
N VAL A 399 7.94 -17.88 15.96
CA VAL A 399 9.24 -17.23 16.13
C VAL A 399 9.63 -16.40 14.89
N GLY A 400 9.91 -15.12 15.11
CA GLY A 400 10.44 -14.20 14.09
C GLY A 400 11.94 -14.05 14.21
N PHE A 401 12.71 -14.77 13.40
CA PHE A 401 14.17 -14.87 13.56
C PHE A 401 14.53 -15.42 14.96
N THR A 402 14.77 -14.56 15.94
CA THR A 402 15.06 -14.89 17.36
C THR A 402 14.01 -14.31 18.32
N THR A 403 13.01 -13.58 17.82
CA THR A 403 11.98 -12.91 18.60
C THR A 403 10.80 -13.85 18.83
N GLU A 404 10.38 -14.01 20.09
CA GLU A 404 9.18 -14.78 20.44
C GLU A 404 7.91 -13.93 20.26
N PRO A 405 6.71 -14.54 20.12
CA PRO A 405 5.47 -13.81 19.89
C PRO A 405 5.18 -12.68 20.89
N LYS A 406 5.53 -12.90 22.18
CA LYS A 406 5.39 -11.91 23.26
C LYS A 406 6.13 -10.59 23.02
N ASP A 407 7.18 -10.62 22.19
CA ASP A 407 8.02 -9.48 21.83
C ASP A 407 7.77 -9.02 20.38
N ALA A 408 6.93 -9.73 19.62
CA ALA A 408 6.69 -9.48 18.20
C ALA A 408 5.43 -8.64 17.93
N PHE A 409 4.38 -8.79 18.74
CA PHE A 409 3.12 -8.06 18.60
C PHE A 409 2.38 -7.93 19.95
N SER A 410 1.44 -6.98 20.04
CA SER A 410 0.71 -6.67 21.28
C SER A 410 -0.64 -7.37 21.40
N GLY A 411 -1.18 -7.93 20.31
CA GLY A 411 -2.42 -8.71 20.30
C GLY A 411 -2.26 -10.11 20.91
N HIS A 412 -3.36 -10.86 21.00
CA HIS A 412 -3.31 -12.27 21.41
C HIS A 412 -2.80 -13.15 20.26
N TYR A 413 -3.23 -12.84 19.04
CA TYR A 413 -2.82 -13.53 17.83
C TYR A 413 -2.08 -12.59 16.88
N CYS A 414 -1.14 -13.15 16.12
CA CYS A 414 -0.48 -12.40 15.05
C CYS A 414 -1.46 -11.90 13.98
N THR A 415 -2.64 -12.51 13.90
CA THR A 415 -3.70 -12.23 12.93
C THR A 415 -4.70 -11.17 13.36
N ASP A 416 -4.57 -10.60 14.56
CA ASP A 416 -5.52 -9.60 15.08
C ASP A 416 -5.68 -8.38 14.18
N VAL A 417 -4.66 -8.03 13.38
CA VAL A 417 -4.73 -6.96 12.36
C VAL A 417 -5.89 -7.15 11.37
N ALA A 418 -6.27 -8.39 11.05
CA ALA A 418 -7.33 -8.69 10.09
C ALA A 418 -8.75 -8.38 10.63
N LYS A 419 -8.89 -8.19 11.95
CA LYS A 419 -10.17 -7.81 12.58
C LYS A 419 -10.63 -6.43 12.11
N MET A 420 -9.73 -5.57 11.61
CA MET A 420 -10.08 -4.23 11.09
C MET A 420 -11.05 -4.26 9.89
N VAL A 421 -11.15 -5.39 9.18
CA VAL A 421 -12.03 -5.56 8.00
C VAL A 421 -13.09 -6.66 8.18
N ASP A 422 -13.40 -7.04 9.42
CA ASP A 422 -14.34 -8.13 9.71
C ASP A 422 -14.00 -9.45 8.98
N ALA A 423 -12.71 -9.76 8.82
CA ALA A 423 -12.27 -11.03 8.27
C ALA A 423 -12.44 -12.15 9.32
N PRO A 424 -13.02 -13.32 8.98
CA PRO A 424 -12.94 -14.48 9.85
C PRO A 424 -11.52 -15.01 9.89
N ILE A 425 -11.13 -15.52 11.05
CA ILE A 425 -9.80 -16.06 11.30
C ILE A 425 -9.94 -17.51 11.74
N PHE A 426 -9.28 -18.40 11.02
CA PHE A 426 -9.22 -19.83 11.32
C PHE A 426 -7.82 -20.18 11.82
N HIS A 427 -7.68 -20.40 13.12
CA HIS A 427 -6.45 -20.95 13.70
C HIS A 427 -6.49 -22.45 13.58
N VAL A 428 -5.48 -23.04 12.95
CA VAL A 428 -5.43 -24.48 12.70
C VAL A 428 -4.08 -25.07 13.13
N ASN A 429 -4.13 -26.22 13.79
CA ASN A 429 -2.95 -26.97 14.17
C ASN A 429 -2.29 -27.59 12.93
N GLY A 430 -1.06 -27.19 12.63
CA GLY A 430 -0.28 -27.66 11.48
C GLY A 430 0.14 -29.13 11.55
N ASP A 431 0.06 -29.80 12.70
CA ASP A 431 0.26 -31.25 12.80
C ASP A 431 -1.00 -32.04 12.36
N ASP A 432 -2.16 -31.38 12.13
CA ASP A 432 -3.40 -32.00 11.61
C ASP A 432 -3.67 -31.56 10.15
N PRO A 433 -3.24 -32.36 9.15
CA PRO A 433 -3.41 -32.02 7.74
C PRO A 433 -4.87 -32.10 7.26
N GLU A 434 -5.72 -32.91 7.90
CA GLU A 434 -7.15 -32.99 7.57
C GLU A 434 -7.88 -31.70 8.00
N ALA A 435 -7.55 -31.19 9.19
CA ALA A 435 -8.04 -29.90 9.66
C ALA A 435 -7.55 -28.75 8.75
N CYS A 436 -6.27 -28.75 8.36
CA CYS A 436 -5.72 -27.76 7.43
C CYS A 436 -6.44 -27.76 6.07
N ALA A 437 -6.74 -28.94 5.52
CA ALA A 437 -7.52 -29.07 4.29
C ALA A 437 -8.96 -28.56 4.48
N TRP A 438 -9.62 -28.88 5.61
CA TRP A 438 -10.97 -28.39 5.89
C TRP A 438 -11.04 -26.86 5.98
N VAL A 439 -10.12 -26.20 6.69
CA VAL A 439 -10.13 -24.73 6.79
C VAL A 439 -9.79 -24.06 5.46
N ALA A 440 -8.95 -24.68 4.62
CA ALA A 440 -8.74 -24.24 3.23
C ALA A 440 -10.04 -24.26 2.42
N GLN A 441 -10.79 -25.36 2.53
CA GLN A 441 -12.22 -25.50 2.24
C GLN A 441 -13.02 -24.24 2.57
N LEU A 442 -13.21 -24.07 3.87
CA LEU A 442 -14.11 -23.10 4.45
C LEU A 442 -13.71 -21.66 4.08
N ALA A 443 -12.42 -21.37 4.04
CA ALA A 443 -11.89 -20.06 3.64
C ALA A 443 -12.19 -19.74 2.16
N LEU A 444 -11.94 -20.69 1.26
CA LEU A 444 -12.24 -20.54 -0.16
C LEU A 444 -13.73 -20.25 -0.39
N GLU A 445 -14.61 -21.08 0.19
CA GLU A 445 -16.05 -20.91 0.08
C GLU A 445 -16.53 -19.59 0.71
N TYR A 446 -15.95 -19.16 1.83
CA TYR A 446 -16.29 -17.89 2.47
C TYR A 446 -15.92 -16.70 1.60
N ARG A 447 -14.68 -16.67 1.09
CA ARG A 447 -14.22 -15.63 0.15
C ARG A 447 -15.13 -15.59 -1.06
N GLN A 448 -15.43 -16.75 -1.64
CA GLN A 448 -16.28 -16.83 -2.83
C GLN A 448 -17.71 -16.37 -2.55
N THR A 449 -18.27 -16.68 -1.38
CA THR A 449 -19.63 -16.26 -1.01
C THR A 449 -19.72 -14.76 -0.73
N PHE A 450 -18.78 -14.21 0.02
CA PHE A 450 -18.92 -12.86 0.61
C PHE A 450 -18.00 -11.79 0.04
N LYS A 451 -17.10 -12.18 -0.87
CA LYS A 451 -16.09 -11.30 -1.49
C LYS A 451 -15.30 -10.49 -0.46
N ASN A 452 -14.89 -11.15 0.62
CA ASN A 452 -14.22 -10.56 1.75
C ASN A 452 -12.94 -11.33 2.05
N ASP A 453 -11.95 -10.65 2.60
CA ASP A 453 -10.72 -11.29 3.07
C ASP A 453 -11.03 -12.32 4.16
N VAL A 454 -10.20 -13.35 4.21
CA VAL A 454 -10.25 -14.47 5.14
C VAL A 454 -8.83 -14.89 5.51
N VAL A 455 -8.60 -15.21 6.78
CA VAL A 455 -7.27 -15.54 7.28
C VAL A 455 -7.24 -16.96 7.84
N ILE A 456 -6.23 -17.73 7.42
CA ILE A 456 -5.87 -19.01 8.01
C ILE A 456 -4.55 -18.83 8.76
N ASP A 457 -4.59 -18.97 10.09
CA ASP A 457 -3.42 -18.97 10.96
C ASP A 457 -2.97 -20.41 11.19
N MET A 458 -1.98 -20.87 10.43
CA MET A 458 -1.48 -22.25 10.53
C MET A 458 -0.37 -22.33 11.59
N TRP A 459 -0.75 -22.77 12.79
CA TRP A 459 0.14 -22.97 13.92
C TRP A 459 1.09 -24.13 13.64
N CYS A 460 2.36 -23.83 13.54
CA CYS A 460 3.42 -24.76 13.17
C CYS A 460 4.68 -24.47 14.00
N TYR A 461 5.83 -25.01 13.58
CA TYR A 461 7.11 -24.69 14.19
C TYR A 461 8.22 -24.63 13.12
N ARG A 462 9.40 -24.13 13.51
CA ARG A 462 10.59 -24.13 12.64
C ARG A 462 11.59 -25.17 13.12
N LYS A 463 11.80 -26.24 12.35
CA LYS A 463 12.71 -27.33 12.76
C LYS A 463 14.16 -26.86 12.99
N ASN A 464 14.65 -25.99 12.10
CA ASN A 464 16.02 -25.46 12.13
C ASN A 464 16.04 -24.00 12.67
N GLY A 465 17.21 -23.36 12.74
CA GLY A 465 17.34 -21.91 12.97
C GLY A 465 16.66 -21.07 11.88
N HIS A 466 16.78 -19.74 11.94
CA HIS A 466 16.13 -18.87 10.93
C HIS A 466 16.56 -19.20 9.50
N ASN A 467 17.83 -19.55 9.37
CA ASN A 467 18.37 -20.29 8.25
C ASN A 467 19.07 -21.53 8.78
N GLU A 468 19.49 -22.43 7.90
CA GLU A 468 19.94 -23.76 8.33
C GLU A 468 21.37 -23.80 8.89
N THR A 469 22.04 -22.66 8.95
CA THR A 469 23.35 -22.48 9.61
C THR A 469 23.27 -21.73 10.95
N ASP A 470 22.07 -21.27 11.31
CA ASP A 470 21.80 -20.52 12.54
C ASP A 470 21.50 -21.48 13.70
N GLU A 471 22.00 -21.17 14.92
CA GLU A 471 21.81 -21.98 16.13
C GLU A 471 20.75 -21.34 17.03
N PRO A 472 19.50 -21.82 16.99
CA PRO A 472 18.39 -21.16 17.67
C PRO A 472 18.30 -21.46 19.16
N ALA A 473 19.01 -22.49 19.66
CA ALA A 473 19.01 -22.80 21.09
C ALA A 473 19.67 -21.71 21.95
N PHE A 474 20.43 -20.79 21.34
CA PHE A 474 20.99 -19.63 22.04
C PHE A 474 19.93 -18.69 22.62
N THR A 475 18.77 -18.59 21.97
CA THR A 475 17.69 -17.67 22.35
C THR A 475 16.38 -18.38 22.70
N GLN A 476 16.10 -19.55 22.09
CA GLN A 476 14.88 -20.33 22.32
C GLN A 476 15.16 -21.78 22.81
N PRO A 477 15.93 -22.00 23.89
CA PRO A 477 16.38 -23.33 24.29
C PRO A 477 15.23 -24.31 24.59
N LEU A 478 14.19 -23.87 25.30
CA LEU A 478 13.06 -24.74 25.69
C LEU A 478 12.18 -25.13 24.49
N MET A 479 11.92 -24.18 23.59
CA MET A 479 11.18 -24.44 22.35
C MET A 479 11.93 -25.47 21.49
N TYR A 480 13.24 -25.30 21.31
CA TYR A 480 14.03 -26.19 20.47
C TYR A 480 14.31 -27.56 21.11
N GLN A 481 14.29 -27.67 22.44
CA GLN A 481 14.25 -28.98 23.12
C GLN A 481 12.99 -29.77 22.73
N LYS A 482 11.81 -29.12 22.71
CA LYS A 482 10.56 -29.75 22.26
C LYS A 482 10.59 -30.10 20.77
N ILE A 483 11.02 -29.16 19.92
CA ILE A 483 11.13 -29.37 18.47
C ILE A 483 12.08 -30.54 18.13
N LYS A 484 13.16 -30.71 18.89
CA LYS A 484 14.09 -31.83 18.69
C LYS A 484 13.43 -33.20 18.93
N ALA A 485 12.49 -33.28 19.88
CA ALA A 485 11.73 -34.49 20.17
C ALA A 485 10.58 -34.77 19.18
N LYS A 486 10.17 -33.77 18.39
CA LYS A 486 9.07 -33.91 17.42
C LYS A 486 9.47 -34.74 16.20
N LYS A 487 8.58 -35.69 15.85
CA LYS A 487 8.58 -36.39 14.56
C LYS A 487 8.07 -35.46 13.46
N PRO A 488 8.48 -35.65 12.20
CA PRO A 488 7.89 -34.93 11.07
C PRO A 488 6.38 -35.16 10.97
N VAL A 489 5.64 -34.16 10.48
CA VAL A 489 4.17 -34.23 10.31
C VAL A 489 3.77 -35.42 9.43
N SER A 490 4.55 -35.70 8.39
CA SER A 490 4.39 -36.86 7.49
C SER A 490 4.31 -38.19 8.26
N ARG A 491 5.14 -38.36 9.30
CA ARG A 491 5.19 -39.57 10.13
C ARG A 491 4.09 -39.59 11.18
N LEU A 492 3.74 -38.45 11.77
CA LEU A 492 2.62 -38.35 12.70
C LEU A 492 1.31 -38.77 12.02
N TYR A 493 1.05 -38.22 10.84
CA TYR A 493 -0.15 -38.55 10.08
C TYR A 493 -0.15 -40.00 9.58
N GLN A 494 1.00 -40.54 9.19
CA GLN A 494 1.13 -41.96 8.85
C GLN A 494 0.74 -42.87 10.03
N GLU A 495 1.28 -42.61 11.22
CA GLU A 495 0.99 -43.38 12.43
C GLU A 495 -0.49 -43.33 12.80
N GLU A 496 -1.12 -42.16 12.63
CA GLU A 496 -2.55 -41.98 12.84
C GLU A 496 -3.40 -42.79 11.85
N LEU A 497 -3.10 -42.73 10.56
CA LEU A 497 -3.83 -43.51 9.55
C LEU A 497 -3.65 -45.01 9.73
N LEU A 498 -2.47 -45.47 10.17
CA LEU A 498 -2.20 -46.87 10.50
C LEU A 498 -3.00 -47.32 11.74
N ALA A 499 -3.05 -46.49 12.78
CA ALA A 499 -3.85 -46.76 13.97
C ALA A 499 -5.35 -46.86 13.65
N ARG A 500 -5.83 -46.05 12.70
CA ARG A 500 -7.21 -46.10 12.18
C ARG A 500 -7.44 -47.25 11.18
N LYS A 501 -6.39 -47.98 10.78
CA LYS A 501 -6.41 -49.05 9.75
C LYS A 501 -6.88 -48.58 8.37
N GLU A 502 -6.58 -47.33 8.03
CA GLU A 502 -7.00 -46.68 6.79
C GLU A 502 -5.93 -46.75 5.70
N VAL A 503 -4.69 -47.10 6.04
CA VAL A 503 -3.57 -47.24 5.08
C VAL A 503 -2.70 -48.45 5.42
N SER A 504 -1.94 -48.96 4.44
CA SER A 504 -0.96 -50.02 4.65
C SER A 504 0.42 -49.46 5.04
N GLU A 505 1.18 -50.25 5.80
CA GLU A 505 2.51 -49.87 6.32
C GLU A 505 3.53 -49.60 5.19
N SER A 506 3.45 -50.34 4.08
CA SER A 506 4.40 -50.24 2.96
C SER A 506 4.17 -49.05 2.03
N ALA A 507 2.96 -48.45 2.04
CA ALA A 507 2.60 -47.42 1.06
C ALA A 507 3.52 -46.19 1.14
N PHE A 508 3.87 -45.74 2.35
CA PHE A 508 4.68 -44.54 2.57
C PHE A 508 6.15 -44.73 2.16
N ASP A 509 6.78 -45.80 2.59
CA ASP A 509 8.22 -46.00 2.39
C ASP A 509 8.56 -46.22 0.91
N ASP A 510 7.69 -46.89 0.15
CA ASP A 510 7.89 -47.07 -1.29
C ASP A 510 7.75 -45.76 -2.07
N ARG A 511 6.84 -44.88 -1.65
CA ARG A 511 6.68 -43.53 -2.21
C ARG A 511 7.89 -42.65 -1.92
N LEU A 512 8.44 -42.71 -0.71
CA LEU A 512 9.65 -41.96 -0.35
C LEU A 512 10.89 -42.45 -1.15
N LYS A 513 11.01 -43.76 -1.39
CA LYS A 513 12.06 -44.30 -2.28
C LYS A 513 11.90 -43.77 -3.71
N ALA A 514 10.68 -43.77 -4.24
CA ALA A 514 10.40 -43.28 -5.59
C ALA A 514 10.69 -41.78 -5.74
N LEU A 515 10.36 -40.97 -4.73
CA LEU A 515 10.71 -39.55 -4.71
C LEU A 515 12.22 -39.35 -4.73
N ASN A 516 12.96 -40.05 -3.86
CA ASN A 516 14.43 -39.94 -3.82
C ASN A 516 15.06 -40.30 -5.17
N ALA A 517 14.60 -41.37 -5.82
CA ALA A 517 15.09 -41.74 -7.15
C ALA A 517 14.88 -40.61 -8.18
N ARG A 518 13.70 -39.99 -8.20
CA ARG A 518 13.38 -38.84 -9.08
C ARG A 518 14.24 -37.61 -8.79
N LEU A 519 14.53 -37.34 -7.52
CA LEU A 519 15.39 -36.22 -7.13
C LEU A 519 16.86 -36.46 -7.52
N GLU A 520 17.36 -37.69 -7.37
CA GLU A 520 18.71 -38.06 -7.81
C GLU A 520 18.87 -37.96 -9.32
N GLU A 521 17.89 -38.45 -10.08
CA GLU A 521 17.85 -38.33 -11.54
C GLU A 521 17.85 -36.87 -12.00
N ALA A 522 16.97 -36.04 -11.43
CA ALA A 522 16.88 -34.62 -11.78
C ALA A 522 18.16 -33.86 -11.42
N GLN A 523 18.81 -34.18 -10.30
CA GLN A 523 20.09 -33.57 -9.92
C GLN A 523 21.18 -33.92 -10.93
N ALA A 524 21.31 -35.20 -11.31
CA ALA A 524 22.28 -35.62 -12.31
C ALA A 524 22.03 -34.91 -13.65
N ALA A 525 20.77 -34.88 -14.11
CA ALA A 525 20.37 -34.18 -15.32
C ALA A 525 20.71 -32.68 -15.29
N SER A 526 20.50 -31.98 -14.16
CA SER A 526 20.79 -30.55 -14.04
C SER A 526 22.28 -30.19 -14.18
N ARG A 527 23.18 -31.15 -13.93
CA ARG A 527 24.64 -30.98 -14.08
C ARG A 527 25.10 -31.27 -15.50
N GLU A 528 24.48 -32.25 -16.14
CA GLU A 528 24.83 -32.66 -17.52
C GLU A 528 24.16 -31.74 -18.56
N ASN A 529 22.90 -31.38 -18.34
CA ASN A 529 22.06 -30.59 -19.23
C ASN A 529 21.26 -29.55 -18.40
N PRO A 530 21.88 -28.41 -18.03
CA PRO A 530 21.20 -27.35 -17.29
C PRO A 530 19.93 -26.88 -18.00
N VAL A 531 18.84 -26.70 -17.26
CA VAL A 531 17.56 -26.21 -17.79
C VAL A 531 17.36 -24.78 -17.35
N ASP A 532 17.14 -23.86 -18.29
CA ASP A 532 16.84 -22.47 -17.98
C ASP A 532 15.60 -22.38 -17.06
N PRO A 533 15.76 -21.86 -15.83
CA PRO A 533 14.66 -21.74 -14.90
C PRO A 533 13.73 -20.54 -15.21
N LEU A 534 14.15 -19.63 -16.09
CA LEU A 534 13.43 -18.41 -16.40
C LEU A 534 12.26 -18.63 -17.36
N ILE A 535 11.24 -17.80 -17.20
CA ILE A 535 10.10 -17.73 -18.11
C ILE A 535 10.25 -16.44 -18.91
N ASP A 536 10.35 -16.58 -20.23
CA ASP A 536 10.39 -15.45 -21.16
C ASP A 536 9.26 -14.43 -20.85
N PRO A 537 9.62 -13.19 -20.47
CA PRO A 537 8.65 -12.19 -20.05
C PRO A 537 7.87 -11.54 -21.21
N PHE A 538 8.29 -11.67 -22.46
CA PHE A 538 7.69 -10.99 -23.62
C PHE A 538 6.73 -11.88 -24.45
N LYS A 539 6.02 -12.77 -23.75
CA LYS A 539 5.00 -13.67 -24.33
C LYS A 539 3.57 -13.18 -24.03
N SER A 540 2.61 -13.77 -24.73
CA SER A 540 1.17 -13.52 -24.53
C SER A 540 0.84 -12.02 -24.73
N ILE A 541 0.24 -11.34 -23.75
CA ILE A 541 -0.15 -9.93 -23.87
C ILE A 541 1.05 -8.98 -24.06
N TRP A 542 2.25 -9.41 -23.69
CA TRP A 542 3.50 -8.66 -23.87
C TRP A 542 4.18 -8.91 -25.22
N SER A 543 3.62 -9.77 -26.08
CA SER A 543 4.20 -10.06 -27.38
C SER A 543 4.24 -8.81 -28.28
N GLY A 544 5.41 -8.60 -28.91
CA GLY A 544 5.70 -7.40 -29.71
C GLY A 544 6.45 -6.31 -28.95
N LEU A 545 6.64 -6.46 -27.63
CA LEU A 545 7.50 -5.59 -26.83
C LEU A 545 8.88 -6.21 -26.62
N GLN A 546 9.86 -5.37 -26.27
CA GLN A 546 11.25 -5.74 -26.01
C GLN A 546 11.79 -5.11 -24.71
N ALA A 547 12.90 -5.64 -24.20
CA ALA A 547 13.59 -5.09 -23.03
C ALA A 547 14.47 -3.86 -23.34
N GLU A 548 15.04 -3.83 -24.55
CA GLU A 548 16.01 -2.82 -24.94
C GLU A 548 15.38 -1.43 -25.06
N TYR A 549 15.99 -0.46 -24.35
CA TYR A 549 15.64 0.95 -24.45
C TYR A 549 16.15 1.52 -25.79
N SER A 550 15.33 2.35 -26.44
CA SER A 550 15.71 3.09 -27.65
C SER A 550 15.54 4.61 -27.45
N PHE A 551 16.48 5.37 -28.02
CA PHE A 551 16.44 6.83 -28.11
C PHE A 551 15.65 7.33 -29.34
N ASP A 552 15.20 6.41 -30.20
CA ASP A 552 14.45 6.77 -31.40
C ASP A 552 13.15 7.50 -31.04
N SER A 553 12.85 8.55 -31.80
CA SER A 553 11.58 9.25 -31.67
C SER A 553 10.44 8.36 -32.14
N VAL A 554 9.30 8.45 -31.46
CA VAL A 554 8.05 7.79 -31.85
C VAL A 554 6.99 8.83 -32.20
N GLU A 555 6.16 8.51 -33.18
CA GLU A 555 5.11 9.41 -33.67
C GLU A 555 4.03 9.61 -32.61
N THR A 556 3.98 10.82 -32.04
CA THR A 556 3.07 11.18 -30.94
C THR A 556 2.16 12.33 -31.29
N SER A 557 2.25 12.91 -32.49
CA SER A 557 1.26 13.87 -32.94
C SER A 557 -0.13 13.23 -33.09
N VAL A 558 -1.15 14.07 -33.18
CA VAL A 558 -2.54 13.66 -33.38
C VAL A 558 -3.19 14.58 -34.41
N ASP A 559 -4.06 14.02 -35.25
CA ASP A 559 -4.84 14.79 -36.22
C ASP A 559 -5.65 15.92 -35.54
N PRO A 560 -5.64 17.16 -36.08
CA PRO A 560 -6.37 18.29 -35.51
C PRO A 560 -7.85 18.02 -35.22
N LYS A 561 -8.56 17.29 -36.09
CA LYS A 561 -10.00 17.02 -35.91
C LYS A 561 -10.26 16.07 -34.76
N THR A 562 -9.34 15.13 -34.53
CA THR A 562 -9.41 14.24 -33.36
C THR A 562 -9.23 15.04 -32.07
N LEU A 563 -8.26 15.96 -32.02
CA LEU A 563 -8.07 16.81 -30.83
C LEU A 563 -9.24 17.76 -30.58
N GLU A 564 -9.80 18.36 -31.64
CA GLU A 564 -11.00 19.19 -31.54
C GLU A 564 -12.20 18.38 -31.02
N PHE A 565 -12.38 17.16 -31.50
CA PHE A 565 -13.43 16.26 -31.04
C PHE A 565 -13.30 15.93 -29.54
N ILE A 566 -12.09 15.55 -29.09
CA ILE A 566 -11.82 15.30 -27.67
C ILE A 566 -12.06 16.58 -26.86
N GLY A 567 -11.52 17.71 -27.30
CA GLY A 567 -11.64 19.02 -26.66
C GLY A 567 -13.10 19.45 -26.44
N ARG A 568 -13.96 19.27 -27.46
CA ARG A 568 -15.40 19.51 -27.34
C ARG A 568 -16.06 18.60 -26.29
N THR A 569 -15.67 17.34 -26.25
CA THR A 569 -16.25 16.35 -25.32
C THR A 569 -15.87 16.64 -23.87
N ILE A 570 -14.61 16.96 -23.59
CA ILE A 570 -14.16 17.29 -22.22
C ILE A 570 -14.60 18.71 -21.77
N ALA A 571 -15.11 19.52 -22.70
CA ALA A 571 -15.69 20.83 -22.43
C ALA A 571 -17.21 20.79 -22.20
N SER A 572 -17.87 19.65 -22.46
CA SER A 572 -19.33 19.48 -22.38
C SER A 572 -19.75 18.54 -21.25
N THR A 573 -21.02 18.64 -20.86
CA THR A 573 -21.71 17.74 -19.93
C THR A 573 -23.11 17.43 -20.49
N PRO A 574 -23.80 16.38 -20.02
CA PRO A 574 -25.20 16.14 -20.37
C PRO A 574 -26.10 17.35 -20.05
N ASP A 575 -27.20 17.51 -20.79
CA ASP A 575 -28.09 18.68 -20.69
C ASP A 575 -28.74 18.83 -19.31
N ASP A 576 -28.98 17.71 -18.63
CA ASP A 576 -29.56 17.63 -17.28
C ASP A 576 -28.51 17.68 -16.16
N PHE A 577 -27.22 17.58 -16.50
CA PHE A 577 -26.12 17.63 -15.54
C PHE A 577 -25.78 19.07 -15.16
N LYS A 578 -25.69 19.34 -13.85
CA LYS A 578 -25.39 20.67 -13.30
C LYS A 578 -24.03 20.70 -12.63
N PRO A 579 -22.96 21.00 -13.38
CA PRO A 579 -21.64 21.17 -12.79
C PRO A 579 -21.59 22.43 -11.92
N HIS A 580 -20.64 22.48 -10.98
CA HIS A 580 -20.37 23.69 -10.20
C HIS A 580 -20.06 24.88 -11.14
N LYS A 581 -20.64 26.06 -10.87
CA LYS A 581 -20.59 27.23 -11.77
C LYS A 581 -19.16 27.67 -12.14
N THR A 582 -18.22 27.59 -11.20
CA THR A 582 -16.81 27.93 -11.44
C THR A 582 -16.14 26.92 -12.38
N VAL A 583 -16.45 25.63 -12.21
CA VAL A 583 -15.90 24.55 -13.05
C VAL A 583 -16.46 24.68 -14.46
N ALA A 584 -17.78 24.86 -14.60
CA ALA A 584 -18.45 25.06 -15.89
C ALA A 584 -17.84 26.20 -16.74
N ARG A 585 -17.36 27.26 -16.08
CA ARG A 585 -16.66 28.36 -16.75
C ARG A 585 -15.30 27.93 -17.30
N GLY A 586 -14.54 27.17 -16.51
CA GLY A 586 -13.23 26.65 -16.90
C GLY A 586 -13.29 25.58 -17.99
N LEU A 587 -14.32 24.74 -17.99
CA LEU A 587 -14.50 23.69 -19.02
C LEU A 587 -14.58 24.26 -20.43
N LYS A 588 -15.21 25.43 -20.61
CA LYS A 588 -15.32 26.09 -21.92
C LYS A 588 -13.96 26.42 -22.55
N ASN A 589 -12.94 26.68 -21.72
CA ASN A 589 -11.59 26.97 -22.20
C ASN A 589 -10.88 25.74 -22.78
N ARG A 590 -11.43 24.53 -22.58
CA ARG A 590 -10.88 23.28 -23.14
C ARG A 590 -11.26 23.07 -24.61
N ASN A 591 -12.28 23.78 -25.09
CA ASN A 591 -12.69 23.73 -26.49
C ASN A 591 -11.79 24.64 -27.33
N VAL A 592 -10.62 24.11 -27.72
CA VAL A 592 -9.61 24.81 -28.52
C VAL A 592 -9.84 24.54 -30.01
N ASP A 593 -9.70 25.57 -30.84
CA ASP A 593 -9.71 25.47 -32.30
C ASP A 593 -8.35 24.96 -32.80
N PHE A 594 -8.28 23.66 -33.14
CA PHE A 594 -7.07 23.02 -33.65
C PHE A 594 -6.79 23.28 -35.14
N GLU A 595 -7.73 23.87 -35.89
CA GLU A 595 -7.45 24.35 -37.24
C GLU A 595 -6.59 25.64 -37.20
N ASN A 596 -6.75 26.45 -36.16
CA ASN A 596 -5.81 27.51 -35.84
C ASN A 596 -4.57 26.97 -35.10
N LYS A 597 -3.50 26.69 -35.85
CA LYS A 597 -2.23 26.19 -35.31
C LYS A 597 -1.61 27.06 -34.21
N SER A 598 -1.97 28.34 -34.11
CA SER A 598 -1.49 29.26 -33.05
C SER A 598 -2.36 29.30 -31.79
N ALA A 599 -3.49 28.60 -31.76
CA ALA A 599 -4.36 28.58 -30.60
C ALA A 599 -3.65 27.98 -29.38
N GLU A 600 -3.80 28.62 -28.22
CA GLU A 600 -3.10 28.22 -27.00
C GLU A 600 -3.80 27.06 -26.29
N VAL A 601 -3.01 26.15 -25.72
CA VAL A 601 -3.45 25.01 -24.93
C VAL A 601 -2.74 25.02 -23.57
N GLU A 602 -3.54 24.98 -22.50
CA GLU A 602 -3.04 24.89 -21.12
C GLU A 602 -2.68 23.45 -20.72
N TRP A 603 -1.84 23.31 -19.69
CA TRP A 603 -1.32 22.01 -19.23
C TRP A 603 -2.42 20.97 -18.98
N GLY A 604 -3.43 21.33 -18.16
CA GLY A 604 -4.52 20.41 -17.83
C GLY A 604 -5.34 19.99 -19.05
N THR A 605 -5.46 20.86 -20.06
CA THR A 605 -6.13 20.52 -21.32
C THR A 605 -5.26 19.59 -22.17
N ALA A 606 -3.96 19.87 -22.30
CA ALA A 606 -3.02 19.02 -23.03
C ALA A 606 -2.93 17.60 -22.43
N GLU A 607 -2.92 17.49 -21.10
CA GLU A 607 -2.96 16.21 -20.38
C GLU A 607 -4.23 15.39 -20.73
N LEU A 608 -5.41 16.01 -20.65
CA LEU A 608 -6.68 15.34 -20.98
C LEU A 608 -6.78 14.97 -22.47
N LEU A 609 -6.24 15.80 -23.37
CA LEU A 609 -6.16 15.49 -24.79
C LEU A 609 -5.25 14.29 -25.06
N ALA A 610 -4.15 14.15 -24.32
CA ALA A 610 -3.28 12.99 -24.40
C ALA A 610 -4.03 11.72 -23.99
N TYR A 611 -4.76 11.76 -22.88
CA TYR A 611 -5.62 10.64 -22.46
C TYR A 611 -6.67 10.32 -23.51
N GLY A 612 -7.47 11.30 -23.94
CA GLY A 612 -8.52 11.07 -24.93
C GLY A 612 -8.00 10.48 -26.24
N SER A 613 -6.85 10.96 -26.71
CA SER A 613 -6.22 10.41 -27.93
C SER A 613 -5.78 8.96 -27.77
N LEU A 614 -5.23 8.59 -26.60
CA LEU A 614 -4.84 7.21 -26.31
C LEU A 614 -6.05 6.28 -26.21
N LEU A 615 -7.16 6.76 -25.62
CA LEU A 615 -8.41 6.00 -25.51
C LEU A 615 -9.00 5.70 -26.89
N LEU A 616 -9.02 6.68 -27.79
CA LEU A 616 -9.46 6.49 -29.18
C LEU A 616 -8.50 5.59 -29.99
N GLU A 617 -7.22 5.52 -29.61
CA GLU A 617 -6.23 4.59 -30.17
C GLU A 617 -6.28 3.18 -29.53
N GLY A 618 -7.23 2.92 -28.61
CA GLY A 618 -7.41 1.63 -27.95
C GLY A 618 -6.50 1.36 -26.75
N ASN A 619 -5.78 2.37 -26.26
CA ASN A 619 -4.96 2.28 -25.04
C ASN A 619 -5.77 2.78 -23.85
N ALA A 620 -6.09 1.88 -22.91
CA ALA A 620 -6.80 2.25 -21.68
C ALA A 620 -5.91 3.14 -20.79
N VAL A 621 -6.53 3.94 -19.91
CA VAL A 621 -5.79 4.81 -18.98
C VAL A 621 -6.27 4.53 -17.56
N ARG A 622 -5.33 4.40 -16.62
CA ARG A 622 -5.61 4.32 -15.18
C ARG A 622 -4.86 5.44 -14.48
N LEU A 623 -5.60 6.34 -13.82
CA LEU A 623 -5.05 7.42 -13.02
C LEU A 623 -5.53 7.26 -11.58
N THR A 624 -4.57 7.12 -10.68
CA THR A 624 -4.86 7.02 -9.24
C THR A 624 -3.97 7.96 -8.45
N GLY A 625 -4.47 8.42 -7.32
CA GLY A 625 -3.75 9.31 -6.41
C GLY A 625 -4.74 10.00 -5.48
N GLN A 626 -4.23 10.77 -4.52
CA GLN A 626 -5.07 11.54 -3.63
C GLN A 626 -5.68 12.71 -4.42
N ASP A 627 -7.01 12.80 -4.45
CA ASP A 627 -7.78 13.87 -5.12
C ASP A 627 -7.61 13.99 -6.65
N VAL A 628 -7.09 12.96 -7.33
CA VAL A 628 -6.72 13.02 -8.77
C VAL A 628 -7.87 13.30 -9.72
N GLU A 629 -9.10 12.95 -9.34
CA GLU A 629 -10.31 13.21 -10.13
C GLU A 629 -10.48 14.71 -10.44
N ARG A 630 -10.24 15.54 -9.42
CA ARG A 630 -10.20 17.01 -9.51
C ARG A 630 -8.79 17.50 -9.86
N GLY A 631 -7.78 16.80 -9.36
CA GLY A 631 -6.40 17.24 -9.20
C GLY A 631 -6.23 18.08 -7.94
N THR A 632 -5.13 17.86 -7.20
CA THR A 632 -4.76 18.63 -5.99
C THR A 632 -4.89 20.13 -6.24
N PHE A 633 -4.33 20.61 -7.35
CA PHE A 633 -4.32 22.02 -7.72
C PHE A 633 -5.56 22.48 -8.50
N SER A 634 -6.65 21.68 -8.53
CA SER A 634 -7.91 22.01 -9.22
C SER A 634 -7.70 22.39 -10.71
N HIS A 635 -6.84 21.65 -11.39
CA HIS A 635 -6.52 21.88 -12.81
C HIS A 635 -7.16 20.82 -13.71
N ARG A 636 -7.35 19.59 -13.19
CA ARG A 636 -7.69 18.42 -14.00
C ARG A 636 -9.18 18.26 -14.25
N HIS A 637 -10.03 18.30 -13.22
CA HIS A 637 -11.48 18.11 -13.35
C HIS A 637 -11.87 17.07 -14.42
N ALA A 638 -11.26 15.88 -14.33
CA ALA A 638 -11.53 14.78 -15.26
C ALA A 638 -12.83 14.06 -14.90
N VAL A 639 -13.16 14.05 -13.60
CA VAL A 639 -14.46 13.65 -13.08
C VAL A 639 -15.17 14.89 -12.55
N LEU A 640 -16.42 15.07 -12.98
CA LEU A 640 -17.30 16.15 -12.57
C LEU A 640 -18.39 15.60 -11.66
N TYR A 641 -18.93 16.43 -10.77
CA TYR A 641 -20.01 16.03 -9.87
C TYR A 641 -21.22 16.94 -10.03
N ASP A 642 -22.39 16.34 -10.22
CA ASP A 642 -23.66 17.05 -10.29
C ASP A 642 -23.96 17.70 -8.94
N GLN A 643 -24.26 18.99 -8.94
CA GLN A 643 -24.50 19.76 -7.70
C GLN A 643 -25.87 19.52 -7.07
N ILE A 644 -26.76 18.77 -7.73
CA ILE A 644 -28.07 18.37 -7.24
C ILE A 644 -28.05 16.90 -6.80
N THR A 645 -27.56 15.98 -7.64
CA THR A 645 -27.64 14.53 -7.36
C THR A 645 -26.39 13.98 -6.68
N GLY A 646 -25.24 14.63 -6.84
CA GLY A 646 -23.94 14.13 -6.41
C GLY A 646 -23.36 13.03 -7.31
N GLU A 647 -24.03 12.69 -8.41
CA GLU A 647 -23.53 11.71 -9.37
C GLU A 647 -22.30 12.24 -10.12
N SER A 648 -21.36 11.33 -10.39
CA SER A 648 -20.13 11.64 -11.09
C SER A 648 -20.27 11.46 -12.61
N TRP A 649 -19.63 12.33 -13.40
CA TRP A 649 -19.56 12.24 -14.86
C TRP A 649 -18.11 12.34 -15.35
N THR A 650 -17.71 11.44 -16.25
CA THR A 650 -16.37 11.42 -16.85
C THR A 650 -16.49 11.49 -18.37
N GLY A 651 -16.45 12.69 -18.94
CA GLY A 651 -16.64 12.89 -20.39
C GLY A 651 -15.64 12.15 -21.28
N LEU A 652 -14.44 11.84 -20.77
CA LEU A 652 -13.45 11.04 -21.51
C LEU A 652 -13.90 9.59 -21.78
N ASN A 653 -14.92 9.07 -21.10
CA ASN A 653 -15.48 7.73 -21.38
C ASN A 653 -16.68 7.78 -22.36
N GLU A 654 -17.02 8.97 -22.87
CA GLU A 654 -18.28 9.24 -23.58
C GLU A 654 -18.03 9.75 -25.00
N MET A 655 -16.87 9.40 -25.57
CA MET A 655 -16.44 9.85 -26.90
C MET A 655 -16.89 8.87 -28.00
N SER A 656 -16.71 7.56 -27.82
CA SER A 656 -17.04 6.56 -28.84
C SER A 656 -17.38 5.22 -28.20
N GLU A 657 -18.30 4.44 -28.77
CA GLU A 657 -18.62 3.09 -28.27
C GLU A 657 -17.42 2.12 -28.35
N ASP A 658 -16.52 2.32 -29.33
CA ASP A 658 -15.35 1.46 -29.56
C ASP A 658 -14.08 1.92 -28.82
N GLN A 659 -14.16 2.98 -27.99
CA GLN A 659 -12.98 3.50 -27.31
C GLN A 659 -12.49 2.57 -26.18
N ALA A 660 -11.21 2.67 -25.82
CA ALA A 660 -10.75 2.14 -24.56
C ALA A 660 -11.25 3.00 -23.37
N HIS A 661 -11.31 2.39 -22.19
CA HIS A 661 -11.86 3.02 -20.99
C HIS A 661 -10.77 3.71 -20.15
N ILE A 662 -11.11 4.85 -19.53
CA ILE A 662 -10.29 5.50 -18.50
C ILE A 662 -10.87 5.24 -17.10
N CYS A 663 -10.02 4.76 -16.19
CA CYS A 663 -10.34 4.55 -14.78
C CYS A 663 -9.63 5.61 -13.94
N ILE A 664 -10.38 6.51 -13.30
CA ILE A 664 -9.82 7.53 -12.41
C ILE A 664 -10.34 7.27 -11.01
N HIS A 665 -9.45 7.19 -10.03
CA HIS A 665 -9.84 6.92 -8.64
C HIS A 665 -9.06 7.79 -7.66
N ASN A 666 -9.79 8.51 -6.80
CA ASN A 666 -9.20 9.05 -5.58
C ASN A 666 -8.76 7.90 -4.66
N THR A 667 -7.50 7.92 -4.23
CA THR A 667 -6.95 6.88 -3.34
C THR A 667 -7.31 7.14 -1.87
N PRO A 668 -7.26 6.11 -1.00
CA PRO A 668 -7.09 6.36 0.42
C PRO A 668 -5.75 7.07 0.71
N LEU A 669 -5.59 7.60 1.92
CA LEU A 669 -4.36 8.26 2.38
C LEU A 669 -3.28 7.21 2.75
N THR A 670 -2.76 6.54 1.73
CA THR A 670 -1.57 5.69 1.78
C THR A 670 -0.82 5.82 0.45
N GLU A 671 0.50 5.98 0.51
CA GLU A 671 1.35 5.98 -0.67
C GLU A 671 1.86 4.57 -0.96
N CYS A 672 2.37 3.87 0.07
CA CYS A 672 3.15 2.65 -0.13
C CYS A 672 2.33 1.52 -0.76
N ALA A 673 1.17 1.19 -0.19
CA ALA A 673 0.32 0.12 -0.74
C ALA A 673 -0.26 0.47 -2.11
N ILE A 674 -0.57 1.74 -2.37
CA ILE A 674 -1.09 2.19 -3.66
C ILE A 674 -0.02 2.08 -4.75
N VAL A 675 1.18 2.62 -4.53
CA VAL A 675 2.27 2.52 -5.52
C VAL A 675 2.61 1.06 -5.81
N GLY A 676 2.64 0.21 -4.77
CA GLY A 676 2.83 -1.24 -4.94
C GLY A 676 1.72 -1.89 -5.76
N PHE A 677 0.45 -1.50 -5.53
CA PHE A 677 -0.69 -1.95 -6.32
C PHE A 677 -0.58 -1.52 -7.79
N GLU A 678 -0.30 -0.25 -8.06
CA GLU A 678 -0.17 0.26 -9.44
C GLU A 678 1.03 -0.36 -10.17
N TYR A 679 2.14 -0.61 -9.46
CA TYR A 679 3.26 -1.38 -10.00
C TYR A 679 2.80 -2.80 -10.39
N GLY A 680 2.10 -3.51 -9.50
CA GLY A 680 1.53 -4.82 -9.79
C GLY A 680 0.58 -4.84 -10.99
N TYR A 681 -0.25 -3.80 -11.12
CA TYR A 681 -1.15 -3.61 -12.24
C TYR A 681 -0.38 -3.50 -13.57
N SER A 682 0.71 -2.72 -13.56
CA SER A 682 1.56 -2.50 -14.74
C SER A 682 2.29 -3.74 -15.24
N LEU A 683 2.47 -4.75 -14.39
CA LEU A 683 3.05 -6.03 -14.78
C LEU A 683 2.08 -6.92 -15.59
N ALA A 684 0.78 -6.67 -15.46
CA ALA A 684 -0.26 -7.50 -16.08
C ALA A 684 -0.77 -6.93 -17.39
N ASP A 685 -0.94 -5.61 -17.50
CA ASP A 685 -1.39 -4.97 -18.74
C ASP A 685 -0.38 -3.94 -19.29
N PRO A 686 0.42 -4.31 -20.31
CA PRO A 686 1.35 -3.38 -20.96
C PRO A 686 0.66 -2.42 -21.94
N LYS A 687 -0.63 -2.59 -22.23
CA LYS A 687 -1.43 -1.76 -23.16
C LYS A 687 -2.24 -0.68 -22.45
N MET A 688 -2.10 -0.56 -21.14
CA MET A 688 -2.72 0.48 -20.33
C MET A 688 -1.68 1.50 -19.87
N LEU A 689 -1.97 2.79 -20.02
CA LEU A 689 -1.20 3.86 -19.38
C LEU A 689 -1.59 3.92 -17.91
N ILE A 690 -0.68 3.56 -17.01
CA ILE A 690 -0.94 3.52 -15.57
C ILE A 690 -0.15 4.62 -14.90
N ILE A 691 -0.86 5.50 -14.20
CA ILE A 691 -0.33 6.70 -13.57
C ILE A 691 -0.72 6.67 -12.09
N TRP A 692 0.28 6.82 -11.24
CA TRP A 692 0.10 7.20 -9.85
C TRP A 692 0.54 8.65 -9.66
N GLU A 693 -0.32 9.50 -9.10
CA GLU A 693 -0.03 10.90 -8.78
C GLU A 693 0.05 11.09 -7.27
N ALA A 694 1.20 11.57 -6.80
CA ALA A 694 1.36 12.03 -5.43
C ALA A 694 0.63 13.37 -5.26
N GLN A 695 0.06 13.64 -4.07
CA GLN A 695 -0.57 14.94 -3.81
C GLN A 695 0.44 16.08 -3.94
N PHE A 696 1.62 15.88 -3.33
CA PHE A 696 2.87 16.57 -3.58
C PHE A 696 3.96 15.52 -3.74
N GLY A 697 4.96 15.76 -4.58
CA GLY A 697 6.01 14.79 -4.83
C GLY A 697 6.80 14.42 -3.57
N ASP A 698 6.84 15.31 -2.59
CA ASP A 698 7.50 15.15 -1.29
C ASP A 698 7.05 13.87 -0.55
N PHE A 699 5.77 13.51 -0.66
CA PHE A 699 5.16 12.36 0.04
C PHE A 699 5.49 11.01 -0.59
N ALA A 700 6.07 10.99 -1.80
CA ALA A 700 6.44 9.75 -2.48
C ALA A 700 7.44 8.92 -1.65
N ASN A 701 8.20 9.55 -0.75
CA ASN A 701 9.11 8.87 0.17
C ASN A 701 8.42 7.80 1.06
N GLY A 702 7.10 7.87 1.29
CA GLY A 702 6.34 6.82 1.98
C GLY A 702 6.38 5.47 1.23
N ALA A 703 6.57 5.49 -0.09
CA ALA A 703 6.63 4.31 -0.95
C ALA A 703 8.07 3.87 -1.31
N GLN A 704 9.08 4.34 -0.57
CA GLN A 704 10.50 4.16 -0.96
C GLN A 704 10.90 2.70 -1.22
N VAL A 705 10.39 1.75 -0.43
CA VAL A 705 10.68 0.32 -0.64
C VAL A 705 10.19 -0.17 -2.00
N ILE A 706 9.04 0.32 -2.47
CA ILE A 706 8.53 -0.02 -3.81
C ILE A 706 9.43 0.58 -4.89
N PHE A 707 9.89 1.82 -4.71
CA PHE A 707 10.79 2.46 -5.67
C PHE A 707 12.13 1.74 -5.78
N ASP A 708 12.75 1.42 -4.66
CA ASP A 708 14.09 0.81 -4.63
C ASP A 708 14.05 -0.64 -5.11
N GLN A 709 13.08 -1.42 -4.62
CA GLN A 709 13.11 -2.88 -4.71
C GLN A 709 12.31 -3.46 -5.88
N PHE A 710 11.41 -2.66 -6.45
CA PHE A 710 10.57 -3.04 -7.57
C PHE A 710 10.80 -2.10 -8.75
N LEU A 711 10.46 -0.82 -8.63
CA LEU A 711 10.44 0.11 -9.76
C LEU A 711 11.83 0.26 -10.42
N ALA A 712 12.88 0.50 -9.63
CA ALA A 712 14.22 0.76 -10.16
C ALA A 712 15.04 -0.50 -10.46
N SER A 713 14.68 -1.67 -9.92
CA SER A 713 15.58 -2.84 -9.92
C SER A 713 14.96 -4.15 -10.42
N ALA A 714 13.63 -4.25 -10.55
CA ALA A 714 12.96 -5.50 -10.90
C ALA A 714 13.27 -6.02 -12.30
N GLU A 715 13.55 -5.13 -13.26
CA GLU A 715 13.88 -5.55 -14.61
C GLU A 715 15.19 -6.31 -14.64
N LEU A 716 16.22 -5.81 -13.96
CA LEU A 716 17.49 -6.51 -13.82
C LEU A 716 17.33 -7.80 -12.99
N LYS A 717 16.67 -7.70 -11.82
CA LYS A 717 16.52 -8.82 -10.86
C LYS A 717 15.68 -9.99 -11.38
N TRP A 718 14.60 -9.68 -12.09
CA TRP A 718 13.51 -10.62 -12.40
C TRP A 718 13.02 -10.56 -13.86
N GLN A 719 13.67 -9.79 -14.73
CA GLN A 719 13.27 -9.57 -16.12
C GLN A 719 11.81 -9.10 -16.25
N ARG A 720 11.38 -8.23 -15.33
CA ARG A 720 10.03 -7.65 -15.33
C ARG A 720 10.06 -6.18 -15.73
N ALA A 721 9.62 -5.92 -16.96
CA ALA A 721 9.33 -4.58 -17.45
C ALA A 721 8.05 -4.01 -16.80
N SER A 722 7.98 -2.69 -16.68
CA SER A 722 6.84 -1.96 -16.12
C SER A 722 6.68 -0.63 -16.83
N GLY A 723 5.43 -0.26 -17.15
CA GLY A 723 5.09 1.03 -17.75
C GLY A 723 4.60 2.08 -16.76
N LEU A 724 4.74 1.84 -15.43
CA LEU A 724 4.19 2.71 -14.40
C LEU A 724 4.75 4.14 -14.50
N THR A 725 3.86 5.12 -14.54
CA THR A 725 4.19 6.54 -14.54
C THR A 725 3.93 7.14 -13.15
N LEU A 726 4.90 7.86 -12.61
CA LEU A 726 4.77 8.61 -11.35
C LEU A 726 4.66 10.10 -11.67
N PHE A 727 3.56 10.72 -11.26
CA PHE A 727 3.40 12.18 -11.27
C PHE A 727 3.73 12.71 -9.88
N LEU A 728 4.80 13.49 -9.80
CA LEU A 728 5.36 14.00 -8.55
C LEU A 728 5.38 15.53 -8.60
N PRO A 729 4.35 16.22 -8.07
CA PRO A 729 4.32 17.68 -8.08
C PRO A 729 5.55 18.28 -7.40
N HIS A 730 6.30 19.10 -8.12
CA HIS A 730 7.63 19.60 -7.74
C HIS A 730 7.76 21.10 -8.09
N GLY A 731 8.48 21.87 -7.28
CA GLY A 731 8.87 23.25 -7.58
C GLY A 731 9.02 24.11 -6.32
N TYR A 732 10.01 25.00 -6.30
CA TYR A 732 10.32 25.82 -5.12
C TYR A 732 9.53 27.13 -5.17
N GLU A 733 8.44 27.17 -4.40
CA GLU A 733 7.41 28.23 -4.46
C GLU A 733 7.17 28.85 -3.07
N GLY A 734 8.10 28.68 -2.14
CA GLY A 734 8.02 29.23 -0.78
C GLY A 734 6.96 28.59 0.12
N GLN A 735 6.55 27.35 -0.18
CA GLN A 735 5.54 26.59 0.58
C GLN A 735 6.14 25.69 1.68
N GLY A 736 7.44 25.83 1.96
CA GLY A 736 8.13 25.04 2.97
C GLY A 736 8.64 23.68 2.48
N PRO A 737 9.25 22.90 3.39
CA PRO A 737 10.03 21.72 3.02
C PRO A 737 9.26 20.51 2.51
N GLU A 738 7.98 20.34 2.87
CA GLU A 738 7.15 19.20 2.47
C GLU A 738 6.21 19.50 1.29
N HIS A 739 6.40 20.64 0.61
CA HIS A 739 5.58 21.05 -0.54
C HIS A 739 6.42 21.62 -1.69
N SER A 740 7.69 21.22 -1.77
CA SER A 740 8.67 21.82 -2.70
C SER A 740 9.40 20.79 -3.54
N SER A 741 9.77 19.63 -2.97
CA SER A 741 10.71 18.71 -3.60
C SER A 741 10.20 17.28 -3.60
N ALA A 742 9.95 16.79 -4.81
CA ALA A 742 9.84 15.36 -5.10
C ALA A 742 11.13 14.54 -4.92
N ARG A 743 12.22 15.16 -4.43
CA ARG A 743 13.55 14.55 -4.26
C ARG A 743 14.08 13.93 -5.56
N LEU A 744 14.09 14.75 -6.61
CA LEU A 744 14.62 14.41 -7.93
C LEU A 744 15.99 13.74 -7.84
N GLU A 745 16.87 14.21 -6.96
CA GLU A 745 18.20 13.66 -6.71
C GLU A 745 18.18 12.16 -6.35
N ARG A 746 17.14 11.71 -5.65
CA ARG A 746 17.01 10.32 -5.20
C ARG A 746 16.68 9.40 -6.36
N PHE A 747 15.76 9.79 -7.23
CA PHE A 747 15.46 9.02 -8.44
C PHE A 747 16.65 8.98 -9.39
N LEU A 748 17.36 10.10 -9.57
CA LEU A 748 18.60 10.13 -10.35
C LEU A 748 19.70 9.24 -9.77
N SER A 749 19.79 9.12 -8.44
CA SER A 749 20.74 8.20 -7.80
C SER A 749 20.42 6.72 -8.05
N LEU A 750 19.16 6.39 -8.34
CA LEU A 750 18.72 5.04 -8.69
C LEU A 750 18.91 4.73 -10.18
N CYS A 751 19.22 5.72 -11.02
CA CYS A 751 19.33 5.55 -12.47
C CYS A 751 20.61 4.77 -12.85
N ALA A 752 20.42 3.60 -13.46
CA ALA A 752 21.46 2.76 -14.05
C ALA A 752 20.83 1.85 -15.12
N ASP A 753 21.61 1.41 -16.10
CA ASP A 753 21.18 0.39 -17.09
C ASP A 753 19.83 0.67 -17.79
N GLN A 754 19.51 1.94 -18.00
CA GLN A 754 18.24 2.43 -18.57
C GLN A 754 17.02 1.84 -17.84
N ASN A 755 17.12 1.67 -16.53
CA ASN A 755 16.09 1.07 -15.68
C ASN A 755 14.80 1.89 -15.59
N ILE A 756 14.92 3.22 -15.53
CA ILE A 756 13.80 4.17 -15.43
C ILE A 756 13.98 5.33 -16.39
N GLN A 757 12.94 6.11 -16.59
CA GLN A 757 12.96 7.40 -17.29
C GLN A 757 12.68 8.50 -16.27
N VAL A 758 13.49 9.55 -16.22
CA VAL A 758 13.29 10.70 -15.33
C VAL A 758 13.12 11.96 -16.16
N CYS A 759 11.93 12.55 -16.11
CA CYS A 759 11.54 13.72 -16.90
C CYS A 759 11.08 14.86 -15.98
N TYR A 760 11.35 16.09 -16.39
CA TYR A 760 10.84 17.30 -15.74
C TYR A 760 10.35 18.27 -16.84
N PRO A 761 9.17 17.96 -17.41
CA PRO A 761 8.64 18.68 -18.56
C PRO A 761 8.32 20.14 -18.24
N SER A 762 8.68 21.07 -19.13
CA SER A 762 8.45 22.52 -18.93
C SER A 762 7.25 23.09 -19.69
N THR A 763 6.69 22.41 -20.70
CA THR A 763 5.56 22.94 -21.49
C THR A 763 4.36 21.99 -21.53
N ALA A 764 3.18 22.54 -21.83
CA ALA A 764 1.96 21.75 -22.03
C ALA A 764 2.09 20.71 -23.18
N SER A 765 2.85 20.99 -24.24
CA SER A 765 3.09 20.01 -25.32
C SER A 765 3.95 18.84 -24.87
N GLN A 766 4.92 19.09 -23.99
CA GLN A 766 5.83 18.07 -23.49
C GLN A 766 5.10 17.00 -22.66
N VAL A 767 4.15 17.38 -21.78
CA VAL A 767 3.33 16.39 -21.06
C VAL A 767 2.46 15.56 -22.02
N PHE A 768 1.88 16.19 -23.05
CA PHE A 768 1.08 15.50 -24.06
C PHE A 768 1.88 14.43 -24.80
N HIS A 769 3.03 14.81 -25.37
CA HIS A 769 3.86 13.88 -26.13
C HIS A 769 4.53 12.83 -25.23
N MET A 770 4.94 13.20 -24.02
CA MET A 770 5.55 12.27 -23.07
C MET A 770 4.60 11.12 -22.70
N LEU A 771 3.33 11.42 -22.42
CA LEU A 771 2.33 10.40 -22.07
C LEU A 771 2.03 9.48 -23.25
N ARG A 772 1.90 10.04 -24.47
CA ARG A 772 1.70 9.24 -25.68
C ARG A 772 2.92 8.40 -26.01
N ARG A 773 4.13 8.95 -25.81
CA ARG A 773 5.41 8.24 -25.99
C ARG A 773 5.50 7.01 -25.10
N GLN A 774 5.10 7.12 -23.83
CA GLN A 774 5.12 6.01 -22.88
C GLN A 774 4.37 4.76 -23.38
N MET A 775 3.29 4.95 -24.14
CA MET A 775 2.51 3.85 -24.72
C MET A 775 2.98 3.40 -26.09
N LYS A 776 3.48 4.34 -26.90
CA LYS A 776 3.89 4.09 -28.29
C LYS A 776 5.31 3.52 -28.44
N GLN A 777 6.13 3.59 -27.40
CA GLN A 777 7.43 2.94 -27.39
C GLN A 777 7.29 1.40 -27.47
N PRO A 778 8.25 0.70 -28.12
CA PRO A 778 8.25 -0.75 -28.24
C PRO A 778 8.71 -1.47 -26.96
N PHE A 779 8.89 -0.73 -25.86
CA PHE A 779 9.30 -1.24 -24.56
C PHE A 779 8.46 -0.59 -23.46
N ARG A 780 8.58 -1.06 -22.22
CA ARG A 780 7.99 -0.44 -21.03
C ARG A 780 9.05 -0.21 -19.97
N LYS A 781 9.30 1.05 -19.65
CA LYS A 781 10.16 1.48 -18.54
C LYS A 781 9.36 2.41 -17.63
N PRO A 782 9.52 2.34 -16.30
CA PRO A 782 8.89 3.29 -15.41
C PRO A 782 9.24 4.73 -15.78
N LEU A 783 8.28 5.63 -15.65
CA LEU A 783 8.43 7.04 -16.01
C LEU A 783 8.20 7.91 -14.76
N VAL A 784 9.26 8.50 -14.25
CA VAL A 784 9.22 9.42 -13.11
C VAL A 784 9.14 10.85 -13.63
N VAL A 785 8.08 11.57 -13.28
CA VAL A 785 7.79 12.91 -13.79
C VAL A 785 7.71 13.89 -12.65
N MET A 786 8.58 14.89 -12.69
CA MET A 786 8.44 16.10 -11.87
C MET A 786 7.32 16.95 -12.49
N THR A 787 6.11 16.86 -11.95
CA THR A 787 4.95 17.59 -12.49
C THR A 787 4.86 19.00 -11.89
N PRO A 788 4.26 19.97 -12.61
CA PRO A 788 4.21 21.34 -12.14
C PRO A 788 3.15 21.61 -11.07
N LYS A 789 3.31 22.74 -10.38
CA LYS A 789 2.32 23.33 -9.47
C LYS A 789 1.84 24.70 -9.97
N SER A 790 2.57 25.78 -9.73
CA SER A 790 2.23 27.13 -10.23
C SER A 790 2.19 27.20 -11.76
N MET A 791 3.12 26.50 -12.42
CA MET A 791 3.26 26.48 -13.88
C MET A 791 2.04 25.90 -14.60
N LEU A 792 1.13 25.19 -13.91
CA LEU A 792 -0.16 24.76 -14.44
C LEU A 792 -1.02 25.92 -14.97
N ARG A 793 -0.80 27.14 -14.48
CA ARG A 793 -1.55 28.36 -14.85
C ARG A 793 -0.67 29.44 -15.47
N LEU A 794 0.61 29.18 -15.67
CA LEU A 794 1.55 30.17 -16.19
C LEU A 794 1.32 30.33 -17.70
N PRO A 795 0.97 31.53 -18.22
CA PRO A 795 0.69 31.70 -19.65
C PRO A 795 1.86 31.31 -20.55
N SER A 796 3.11 31.55 -20.14
CA SER A 796 4.30 31.16 -20.91
C SER A 796 4.55 29.64 -20.94
N ALA A 797 3.86 28.85 -20.12
CA ALA A 797 3.95 27.39 -20.12
C ALA A 797 2.89 26.70 -20.99
N ARG A 798 1.97 27.48 -21.57
CA ARG A 798 1.04 27.01 -22.60
C ARG A 798 1.81 26.61 -23.86
N CYS A 799 1.24 25.70 -24.65
CA CYS A 799 1.73 25.38 -25.98
C CYS A 799 0.71 25.83 -27.03
N THR A 800 1.08 25.71 -28.30
CA THR A 800 0.17 25.95 -29.43
C THR A 800 -0.50 24.65 -29.88
N ALA A 801 -1.61 24.76 -30.61
CA ALA A 801 -2.25 23.63 -31.28
C ALA A 801 -1.31 22.93 -32.28
N GLY A 802 -0.43 23.70 -32.95
CA GLY A 802 0.61 23.18 -33.84
C GLY A 802 1.59 22.26 -33.11
N ASP A 803 1.97 22.62 -31.89
CA ASP A 803 2.89 21.78 -31.10
C ASP A 803 2.32 20.38 -30.86
N LEU A 804 1.01 20.23 -30.66
CA LEU A 804 0.38 18.91 -30.44
C LEU A 804 0.14 18.12 -31.73
N THR A 805 -0.05 18.82 -32.85
CA THR A 805 -0.49 18.22 -34.13
C THR A 805 0.66 17.94 -35.09
N ASP A 806 1.80 18.60 -34.92
CA ASP A 806 2.99 18.44 -35.75
C ASP A 806 4.26 18.12 -34.93
N GLY A 807 4.20 18.23 -33.59
CA GLY A 807 5.34 18.06 -32.70
C GLY A 807 5.58 16.63 -32.20
N HIS A 808 6.59 16.52 -31.34
CA HIS A 808 6.98 15.29 -30.64
C HIS A 808 7.63 15.66 -29.30
N PHE A 809 7.84 14.67 -28.43
CA PHE A 809 8.55 14.90 -27.17
C PHE A 809 10.02 15.23 -27.45
N GLN A 810 10.44 16.41 -27.00
CA GLN A 810 11.82 16.86 -27.10
C GLN A 810 12.56 16.52 -25.81
N THR A 811 13.60 15.68 -25.87
CA THR A 811 14.41 15.34 -24.68
C THR A 811 15.21 16.52 -24.16
N PHE A 812 15.62 17.42 -25.07
CA PHE A 812 16.21 18.71 -24.79
C PHE A 812 15.54 19.75 -25.69
N ILE A 813 15.29 20.95 -25.16
CA ILE A 813 14.79 22.08 -25.93
C ILE A 813 15.89 23.12 -26.02
N ASP A 814 16.27 23.45 -27.26
CA ASP A 814 17.28 24.45 -27.61
C ASP A 814 16.73 25.88 -27.47
N ASP A 815 17.61 26.88 -27.50
CA ASP A 815 17.23 28.29 -27.43
C ASP A 815 17.29 28.95 -28.82
N ASP A 816 16.12 29.08 -29.45
CA ASP A 816 15.94 29.70 -30.77
C ASP A 816 15.72 31.22 -30.72
N SER A 817 15.70 31.81 -29.52
CA SER A 817 15.45 33.24 -29.32
C SER A 817 16.72 34.11 -29.41
N VAL A 818 17.90 33.50 -29.48
CA VAL A 818 19.20 34.17 -29.55
C VAL A 818 20.01 33.76 -30.79
N ASP A 819 20.85 34.67 -31.29
CA ASP A 819 21.83 34.33 -32.33
C ASP A 819 22.93 33.46 -31.71
N SER A 820 23.03 32.21 -32.14
CA SER A 820 23.99 31.24 -31.60
C SER A 820 25.46 31.70 -31.71
N ASN A 821 25.79 32.61 -32.63
CA ASN A 821 27.14 33.19 -32.72
C ASN A 821 27.41 34.28 -31.69
N ALA A 822 26.38 34.95 -31.17
CA ALA A 822 26.52 35.98 -30.14
C ALA A 822 26.63 35.39 -28.73
N VAL A 823 26.28 34.10 -28.57
CA VAL A 823 26.26 33.40 -27.29
C VAL A 823 27.68 33.11 -26.79
N SER A 824 28.00 33.60 -25.59
CA SER A 824 29.25 33.36 -24.88
C SER A 824 29.09 32.45 -23.66
N GLU A 825 27.85 32.26 -23.20
CA GLU A 825 27.48 31.39 -22.08
C GLU A 825 26.25 30.53 -22.42
N ILE A 826 26.26 29.27 -21.97
CA ILE A 826 25.08 28.40 -22.00
C ILE A 826 24.69 28.09 -20.56
N ALA A 827 23.44 28.35 -20.21
CA ALA A 827 22.83 27.89 -18.97
C ALA A 827 21.89 26.72 -19.24
N PHE A 828 22.25 25.54 -18.73
CA PHE A 828 21.36 24.39 -18.66
C PHE A 828 20.43 24.52 -17.47
N CYS A 829 19.15 24.21 -17.67
CA CYS A 829 18.16 24.18 -16.61
C CYS A 829 17.09 23.12 -16.90
N THR A 830 16.18 22.89 -15.97
CA THR A 830 15.09 21.92 -16.13
C THR A 830 13.84 22.37 -15.38
N GLY A 831 12.65 22.07 -15.91
CA GLY A 831 11.39 22.45 -15.27
C GLY A 831 11.14 23.96 -15.18
N LYS A 832 10.50 24.39 -14.09
CA LYS A 832 9.91 25.74 -14.00
C LYS A 832 10.91 26.89 -14.00
N ILE A 833 12.13 26.68 -13.51
CA ILE A 833 13.15 27.74 -13.36
C ILE A 833 13.48 28.41 -14.70
N TYR A 834 13.29 27.71 -15.81
CA TYR A 834 13.43 28.27 -17.15
C TYR A 834 12.62 29.57 -17.31
N TYR A 835 11.39 29.61 -16.80
CA TYR A 835 10.51 30.76 -16.97
C TYR A 835 11.00 31.99 -16.20
N ASP A 836 11.52 31.78 -15.00
CA ASP A 836 12.09 32.85 -14.18
C ASP A 836 13.39 33.38 -14.82
N LEU A 837 14.24 32.48 -15.34
CA LEU A 837 15.48 32.82 -16.04
C LEU A 837 15.23 33.59 -17.33
N ASP A 838 14.31 33.08 -18.17
CA ASP A 838 14.01 33.70 -19.45
C ASP A 838 13.27 35.04 -19.27
N GLY A 839 12.37 35.13 -18.29
CA GLY A 839 11.74 36.39 -17.88
C GLY A 839 12.79 37.45 -17.55
N ARG A 840 13.69 37.14 -16.62
CA ARG A 840 14.79 38.06 -16.25
C ARG A 840 15.69 38.40 -17.42
N ARG A 841 16.01 37.44 -18.28
CA ARG A 841 16.89 37.64 -19.44
C ARG A 841 16.30 38.65 -20.42
N ARG A 842 14.98 38.57 -20.65
CA ARG A 842 14.24 39.51 -21.51
C ARG A 842 14.16 40.90 -20.88
N GLU A 843 13.95 41.00 -19.56
CA GLU A 843 13.87 42.27 -18.83
C GLU A 843 15.15 43.12 -19.00
N ILE A 844 16.32 42.49 -19.00
CA ILE A 844 17.62 43.17 -19.15
C ILE A 844 18.20 43.10 -20.58
N ASP A 845 17.43 42.60 -21.56
CA ASP A 845 17.83 42.41 -22.97
C ASP A 845 19.19 41.68 -23.15
N ARG A 846 19.45 40.65 -22.34
CA ARG A 846 20.71 39.90 -22.38
C ARG A 846 20.69 38.87 -23.53
N LYS A 847 21.54 39.09 -24.54
CA LYS A 847 21.59 38.30 -25.80
C LYS A 847 22.77 37.32 -25.91
N ASP A 848 23.74 37.41 -25.01
CA ASP A 848 24.96 36.60 -25.02
C ASP A 848 24.85 35.29 -24.22
N LEU A 849 23.65 34.95 -23.76
CA LEU A 849 23.34 33.77 -22.95
C LEU A 849 22.21 32.95 -23.59
N ALA A 850 22.46 31.67 -23.85
CA ALA A 850 21.46 30.69 -24.28
C ALA A 850 20.92 29.89 -23.09
N LEU A 851 19.61 29.66 -23.05
CA LEU A 851 18.92 28.86 -22.03
C LEU A 851 18.49 27.51 -22.62
N ILE A 852 19.22 26.43 -22.31
CA ILE A 852 18.91 25.08 -22.80
C ILE A 852 18.15 24.31 -21.73
N ARG A 853 16.97 23.79 -22.08
CA ARG A 853 16.14 22.99 -21.17
C ARG A 853 16.43 21.50 -21.32
N MET A 854 16.67 20.82 -20.20
CA MET A 854 16.75 19.37 -20.11
C MET A 854 15.41 18.79 -19.64
N GLU A 855 14.59 18.37 -20.58
CA GLU A 855 13.24 17.84 -20.32
C GLU A 855 13.28 16.38 -19.86
N GLN A 856 14.25 15.62 -20.37
CA GLN A 856 14.58 14.27 -19.92
C GLN A 856 15.99 14.26 -19.32
N LEU A 857 16.08 13.96 -18.04
CA LEU A 857 17.31 13.91 -17.26
C LEU A 857 17.95 12.52 -17.29
N TYR A 858 17.15 11.47 -17.50
CA TYR A 858 17.65 10.11 -17.70
C TYR A 858 16.65 9.25 -18.51
N PRO A 859 17.14 8.36 -19.40
CA PRO A 859 18.50 8.28 -19.93
C PRO A 859 18.85 9.54 -20.76
N ILE A 860 20.14 9.93 -20.78
CA ILE A 860 20.61 11.10 -21.54
C ILE A 860 21.06 10.66 -22.93
N ASP A 861 20.47 11.24 -23.98
CA ASP A 861 20.97 11.14 -25.35
C ASP A 861 22.19 12.06 -25.52
N LEU A 862 23.37 11.52 -25.23
CA LEU A 862 24.63 12.27 -25.24
C LEU A 862 24.99 12.82 -26.62
N GLU A 863 24.64 12.12 -27.70
CA GLU A 863 24.96 12.56 -29.05
C GLU A 863 24.09 13.75 -29.47
N ARG A 864 22.79 13.71 -29.17
CA ARG A 864 21.90 14.86 -29.38
C ARG A 864 22.31 16.06 -28.54
N LEU A 865 22.70 15.85 -27.28
CA LEU A 865 23.15 16.92 -26.40
C LEU A 865 24.44 17.59 -26.92
N LYS A 866 25.43 16.80 -27.36
CA LYS A 866 26.63 17.33 -28.03
C LYS A 866 26.29 18.17 -29.26
N ALA A 867 25.35 17.68 -30.07
CA ALA A 867 24.94 18.39 -31.29
C ALA A 867 24.28 19.74 -31.00
N ILE A 868 23.53 19.87 -29.90
CA ILE A 868 22.97 21.15 -29.45
C ILE A 868 24.09 22.08 -29.00
N ILE A 869 24.99 21.62 -28.11
CA ILE A 869 26.11 22.43 -27.60
C ILE A 869 26.98 22.96 -28.75
N ALA A 870 27.23 22.13 -29.77
CA ALA A 870 28.03 22.50 -30.93
C ALA A 870 27.45 23.65 -31.78
N ARG A 871 26.16 24.00 -31.62
CA ARG A 871 25.53 25.15 -32.29
C ARG A 871 26.04 26.50 -31.77
N TYR A 872 26.64 26.51 -30.58
CA TYR A 872 27.12 27.73 -29.91
C TYR A 872 28.65 27.76 -29.86
N PRO A 873 29.34 28.02 -30.99
CA PRO A 873 30.80 27.86 -31.09
C PRO A 873 31.61 28.83 -30.22
N ASN A 874 30.99 29.94 -29.78
CA ASN A 874 31.63 30.97 -28.97
C ASN A 874 31.35 30.80 -27.45
N ALA A 875 30.56 29.81 -27.06
CA ALA A 875 30.25 29.54 -25.66
C ALA A 875 31.50 29.04 -24.92
N LYS A 876 31.93 29.80 -23.91
CA LYS A 876 33.11 29.48 -23.07
C LYS A 876 32.73 29.08 -21.65
N ARG A 877 31.52 29.42 -21.22
CA ARG A 877 31.01 29.14 -19.89
C ARG A 877 29.75 28.28 -20.01
N LEU A 878 29.73 27.18 -19.28
CA LEU A 878 28.59 26.27 -19.17
C LEU A 878 28.13 26.26 -17.71
N THR A 879 26.88 26.63 -17.47
CA THR A 879 26.29 26.67 -16.13
C THR A 879 25.14 25.67 -16.02
N TRP A 880 24.98 25.09 -14.84
CA TRP A 880 23.78 24.37 -14.45
C TRP A 880 23.02 25.22 -13.44
N VAL A 881 21.81 25.64 -13.82
CA VAL A 881 20.98 26.50 -12.99
C VAL A 881 19.77 25.70 -12.50
N GLN A 882 19.60 25.64 -11.18
CA GLN A 882 18.49 24.92 -10.55
C GLN A 882 17.96 25.65 -9.32
N GLU A 883 16.74 25.32 -8.91
CA GLU A 883 16.12 25.87 -7.70
C GLU A 883 16.53 25.10 -6.46
N GLU A 884 16.75 23.80 -6.61
CA GLU A 884 17.04 22.90 -5.52
C GLU A 884 18.41 23.23 -4.88
N PRO A 885 18.56 23.00 -3.55
CA PRO A 885 19.85 23.01 -2.86
C PRO A 885 20.92 22.22 -3.62
N GLU A 886 22.19 22.60 -3.49
CA GLU A 886 23.30 21.97 -4.22
C GLU A 886 23.39 20.45 -3.99
N ASN A 887 22.99 19.97 -2.81
CA ASN A 887 22.93 18.55 -2.48
C ASN A 887 21.66 17.82 -2.97
N ASN A 888 20.71 18.54 -3.56
CA ASN A 888 19.44 18.07 -4.10
C ASN A 888 19.34 18.37 -5.62
N GLY A 889 18.19 18.06 -6.23
CA GLY A 889 17.97 18.31 -7.65
C GLY A 889 18.90 17.48 -8.54
N ALA A 890 19.19 17.98 -9.74
CA ALA A 890 19.97 17.21 -10.71
C ALA A 890 21.48 17.52 -10.71
N TRP A 891 21.94 18.57 -10.01
CA TRP A 891 23.32 19.07 -10.06
C TRP A 891 24.39 17.97 -9.98
N ARG A 892 24.44 17.22 -8.88
CA ARG A 892 25.49 16.21 -8.65
C ARG A 892 25.49 15.11 -9.71
N PHE A 893 24.31 14.73 -10.19
CA PHE A 893 24.17 13.75 -11.27
C PHE A 893 24.64 14.33 -12.61
N MET A 894 24.16 15.51 -12.99
CA MET A 894 24.50 16.16 -14.26
C MET A 894 25.99 16.52 -14.34
N GLN A 895 26.56 17.07 -13.27
CA GLN A 895 27.99 17.32 -13.19
C GLN A 895 28.80 16.04 -13.39
N THR A 896 28.34 14.90 -12.86
CA THR A 896 29.00 13.60 -13.09
C THR A 896 28.86 13.16 -14.55
N MET A 897 27.65 13.25 -15.12
CA MET A 897 27.38 12.82 -16.49
C MET A 897 28.15 13.65 -17.53
N PHE A 898 28.13 14.98 -17.40
CA PHE A 898 28.86 15.89 -18.28
C PHE A 898 30.37 15.68 -18.18
N LYS A 899 30.90 15.60 -16.96
CA LYS A 899 32.34 15.39 -16.75
C LYS A 899 32.81 14.04 -17.30
N LYS A 900 32.05 12.96 -17.03
CA LYS A 900 32.44 11.59 -17.41
C LYS A 900 32.26 11.30 -18.89
N HIS A 901 31.19 11.82 -19.51
CA HIS A 901 30.80 11.40 -20.86
C HIS A 901 30.94 12.48 -21.93
N LEU A 902 31.01 13.77 -21.55
CA LEU A 902 31.21 14.89 -22.46
C LEU A 902 32.55 15.60 -22.26
N GLU A 903 33.29 15.28 -21.19
CA GLU A 903 34.53 15.97 -20.79
C GLU A 903 34.32 17.48 -20.59
N LEU A 904 33.12 17.88 -20.16
CA LEU A 904 32.73 19.26 -19.89
C LEU A 904 32.53 19.47 -18.38
N ASP A 905 33.08 20.56 -17.86
CA ASP A 905 32.81 21.01 -16.49
C ASP A 905 31.67 22.04 -16.51
N LEU A 906 30.74 21.89 -15.56
CA LEU A 906 29.64 22.84 -15.37
C LEU A 906 29.95 23.71 -14.15
N THR A 907 29.42 24.92 -14.15
CA THR A 907 29.40 25.78 -12.96
C THR A 907 28.01 25.72 -12.32
N TYR A 908 27.95 25.42 -11.03
CA TYR A 908 26.70 25.39 -10.27
C TYR A 908 26.17 26.79 -10.02
N ILE A 909 24.86 26.98 -10.21
CA ILE A 909 24.11 28.12 -9.71
C ILE A 909 22.77 27.61 -9.15
N GLY A 910 22.54 27.81 -7.86
CA GLY A 910 21.33 27.38 -7.17
C GLY A 910 21.37 27.74 -5.68
N ARG A 911 20.53 27.09 -4.87
CA ARG A 911 20.52 27.27 -3.41
C ARG A 911 21.71 26.58 -2.75
N ASP A 912 22.19 27.12 -1.65
CA ASP A 912 23.22 26.48 -0.83
C ASP A 912 22.77 25.08 -0.35
N GLU A 913 23.74 24.21 -0.01
CA GLU A 913 23.44 22.91 0.58
C GLU A 913 22.57 23.03 1.83
N SER A 914 21.56 22.15 1.93
CA SER A 914 20.63 22.13 3.05
C SER A 914 20.21 20.71 3.42
N SER A 915 20.08 20.45 4.72
CA SER A 915 19.49 19.21 5.23
C SER A 915 17.97 19.14 5.02
N SER A 916 17.32 20.30 4.91
CA SER A 916 15.91 20.45 4.60
C SER A 916 15.72 20.68 3.10
N PRO A 917 14.67 20.12 2.44
CA PRO A 917 14.41 20.36 1.03
C PRO A 917 14.32 21.85 0.68
N ALA A 918 13.59 22.63 1.48
CA ALA A 918 13.43 24.07 1.32
C ALA A 918 13.36 24.77 2.68
N VAL A 919 13.49 26.09 2.67
CA VAL A 919 13.26 26.94 3.85
C VAL A 919 11.76 27.09 4.14
N GLY A 920 11.39 27.21 5.41
CA GLY A 920 10.00 27.49 5.82
C GLY A 920 9.58 28.96 5.70
N SER A 921 10.53 29.87 5.49
CA SER A 921 10.27 31.31 5.37
C SER A 921 10.12 31.71 3.90
N LEU A 922 8.93 32.20 3.54
CA LEU A 922 8.67 32.74 2.20
C LEU A 922 9.64 33.89 1.84
N THR A 923 9.96 34.76 2.80
CA THR A 923 10.91 35.86 2.59
C THR A 923 12.30 35.35 2.22
N ILE A 924 12.81 34.33 2.92
CA ILE A 924 14.11 33.73 2.60
C ILE A 924 14.03 33.01 1.25
N SER A 925 12.96 32.24 1.01
CA SER A 925 12.76 31.54 -0.27
C SER A 925 12.78 32.50 -1.47
N ASN A 926 12.16 33.67 -1.34
CA ASN A 926 12.15 34.71 -2.38
C ASN A 926 13.54 35.36 -2.55
N LEU A 927 14.26 35.59 -1.46
CA LEU A 927 15.63 36.10 -1.50
C LEU A 927 16.58 35.12 -2.19
N GLU A 928 16.47 33.84 -1.87
CA GLU A 928 17.22 32.76 -2.53
C GLU A 928 16.91 32.71 -4.03
N GLN A 929 15.62 32.75 -4.40
CA GLN A 929 15.21 32.74 -5.81
C GLN A 929 15.78 33.96 -6.56
N LYS A 930 15.67 35.16 -5.97
CA LYS A 930 16.26 36.37 -6.53
C LYS A 930 17.76 36.24 -6.69
N THR A 931 18.46 35.69 -5.68
CA THR A 931 19.91 35.48 -5.73
C THR A 931 20.32 34.57 -6.88
N ILE A 932 19.57 33.49 -7.13
CA ILE A 932 19.79 32.61 -8.28
C ILE A 932 19.69 33.40 -9.59
N LEU A 933 18.64 34.21 -9.77
CA LEU A 933 18.43 35.00 -10.98
C LEU A 933 19.51 36.07 -11.18
N ASP A 934 19.89 36.75 -10.09
CA ASP A 934 20.92 37.79 -10.10
C ASP A 934 22.30 37.20 -10.51
N VAL A 935 22.63 35.99 -10.04
CA VAL A 935 23.89 35.31 -10.37
C VAL A 935 23.87 34.64 -11.75
N ALA A 936 22.74 34.03 -12.15
CA ALA A 936 22.62 33.34 -13.43
C ALA A 936 22.50 34.30 -14.61
N ILE A 937 21.63 35.32 -14.47
CA ILE A 937 21.24 36.20 -15.58
C ILE A 937 21.81 37.59 -15.40
N GLY A 938 21.71 38.16 -14.21
CA GLY A 938 22.09 39.54 -13.88
C GLY A 938 21.02 40.24 -13.05
N SER A 939 21.43 41.24 -12.26
CA SER A 939 20.52 42.06 -11.47
C SER A 939 19.65 42.97 -12.34
N GLU A 940 18.44 43.25 -11.86
CA GLU A 940 17.60 44.32 -12.40
C GLU A 940 18.31 45.68 -12.28
N ALA A 941 18.04 46.60 -13.23
CA ALA A 941 18.48 47.98 -13.08
C ALA A 941 17.90 48.57 -11.79
N PRO A 942 18.67 49.34 -11.00
CA PRO A 942 18.11 50.00 -9.82
C PRO A 942 16.95 50.91 -10.26
N GLU A 943 15.79 50.80 -9.61
CA GLU A 943 14.72 51.78 -9.76
C GLU A 943 15.30 53.16 -9.44
N GLU A 944 15.20 54.10 -10.37
CA GLU A 944 15.48 55.51 -10.07
C GLU A 944 14.49 55.95 -8.99
N ASP A 945 15.03 56.28 -7.82
CA ASP A 945 14.28 56.82 -6.70
C ASP A 945 13.52 58.08 -7.16
N PRO A 946 12.17 58.15 -7.06
CA PRO A 946 11.40 59.29 -7.57
C PRO A 946 11.60 60.60 -6.79
N THR A 947 12.61 60.68 -5.90
CA THR A 947 12.76 61.78 -4.95
C THR A 947 13.80 62.84 -5.32
N ASP A 948 14.50 62.73 -6.45
CA ASP A 948 15.48 63.76 -6.87
C ASP A 948 14.88 64.78 -7.85
N HIS A 949 13.88 65.53 -7.38
CA HIS A 949 13.51 66.82 -7.95
C HIS A 949 13.76 67.91 -6.91
N ALA A 950 14.98 68.48 -6.98
CA ALA A 950 15.30 69.74 -6.33
C ALA A 950 14.36 70.86 -6.85
N PRO A 951 13.75 71.68 -5.98
CA PRO A 951 12.96 72.83 -6.41
C PRO A 951 13.88 74.02 -6.72
N ASP A 952 13.65 74.61 -7.90
CA ASP A 952 14.23 75.87 -8.36
C ASP A 952 13.92 77.04 -7.40
N GLU A 953 14.90 77.92 -7.26
CA GLU A 953 14.93 79.11 -6.40
C GLU A 953 13.87 80.18 -6.76
N ALA A 954 13.34 80.85 -5.74
CA ALA A 954 12.68 82.16 -5.86
C ALA A 954 13.23 83.13 -4.78
N PRO A 955 13.42 84.44 -5.09
CA PRO A 955 14.22 85.38 -4.30
C PRO A 955 13.43 86.07 -3.15
N PRO A 956 14.12 86.78 -2.22
CA PRO A 956 13.63 87.01 -0.86
C PRO A 956 12.79 88.28 -0.72
N THR A 957 11.91 88.30 0.28
CA THR A 957 11.33 89.53 0.84
C THR A 957 11.42 89.51 2.37
N GLU A 958 12.08 90.54 2.91
CA GLU A 958 12.07 90.94 4.32
C GLU A 958 10.68 91.48 4.70
N ASP A 959 10.17 91.23 5.91
CA ASP A 959 10.22 92.22 7.02
C ASP A 959 9.44 91.74 8.28
N THR A 960 10.09 91.97 9.43
CA THR A 960 9.65 92.16 10.84
C THR A 960 8.31 91.61 11.41
N THR A 961 8.37 90.89 12.54
CA THR A 961 8.14 91.45 13.90
C THR A 961 8.28 90.41 15.03
N SER A 962 8.76 90.92 16.16
CA SER A 962 9.11 90.34 17.46
C SER A 962 7.96 89.74 18.29
N THR A 963 8.25 88.75 19.15
CA THR A 963 8.16 88.83 20.63
C THR A 963 8.56 87.51 21.32
N GLU A 964 9.56 87.57 22.19
CA GLU A 964 9.85 86.68 23.34
C GLU A 964 9.33 87.36 24.64
N PRO A 965 9.48 86.80 25.87
CA PRO A 965 9.42 85.41 26.37
C PRO A 965 8.60 85.31 27.70
N SER A 966 8.43 84.11 28.28
CA SER A 966 8.25 83.97 29.75
C SER A 966 8.51 82.55 30.28
N GLU A 967 9.36 82.49 31.31
CA GLU A 967 9.72 81.37 32.18
C GLU A 967 8.65 81.06 33.26
N ASP A 968 8.94 80.01 34.05
CA ASP A 968 8.42 79.57 35.37
C ASP A 968 7.43 78.39 35.40
N VAL A 969 7.53 77.34 36.25
CA VAL A 969 8.57 76.78 37.16
C VAL A 969 8.02 75.43 37.73
N GLU A 970 8.92 74.47 38.00
CA GLU A 970 8.90 73.34 38.98
C GLU A 970 7.74 72.30 39.10
N LYS A 971 8.13 71.00 39.01
CA LYS A 971 8.32 70.05 40.14
C LYS A 971 8.81 68.67 39.63
N THR A 972 10.09 68.31 39.85
CA THR A 972 10.60 67.24 40.77
C THR A 972 9.77 65.95 40.84
N LYS A 973 10.30 64.71 40.75
CA LYS A 973 11.62 64.15 41.10
C LYS A 973 11.80 62.74 40.47
N ASP A 974 13.00 62.46 39.95
CA ASP A 974 13.59 61.11 39.88
C ASP A 974 13.91 60.57 41.29
N ILE A 975 14.17 59.26 41.41
CA ILE A 975 15.44 58.69 41.89
C ILE A 975 15.37 57.14 41.99
N LEU A 976 16.37 56.51 41.35
CA LEU A 976 16.87 55.14 41.51
C LEU A 976 17.38 54.84 42.94
N VAL A 977 17.76 53.59 43.25
CA VAL A 977 19.01 53.18 43.95
C VAL A 977 18.85 51.99 44.94
N GLU A 978 19.52 50.89 44.57
CA GLU A 978 20.43 49.98 45.31
C GLU A 978 20.07 48.98 46.43
N SER A 979 20.86 47.88 46.36
CA SER A 979 21.54 47.10 47.44
C SER A 979 20.72 46.10 48.25
N GLY A 980 21.23 44.96 48.75
CA GLY A 980 22.57 44.36 48.83
C GLY A 980 22.53 43.17 49.83
N THR A 981 23.37 42.15 49.59
CA THR A 981 24.10 41.22 50.51
C THR A 981 23.68 41.03 51.99
N ASP A 982 23.54 39.77 52.49
CA ASP A 982 24.57 39.02 53.28
C ASP A 982 24.07 37.82 54.15
N GLU A 983 24.88 36.74 54.11
CA GLU A 983 25.39 35.80 55.15
C GLU A 983 24.58 34.92 56.16
N LYS A 984 25.10 33.66 56.29
CA LYS A 984 25.28 32.74 57.47
C LYS A 984 24.08 31.89 57.97
N SER A 985 24.19 30.66 58.52
CA SER A 985 25.23 29.60 58.73
C SER A 985 24.57 28.39 59.46
N GLU A 986 25.31 27.30 59.68
CA GLU A 986 25.04 26.04 60.46
C GLU A 986 24.55 24.84 59.60
N GLU A 987 25.15 23.65 59.45
CA GLU A 987 26.25 22.82 60.00
C GLU A 987 25.69 21.45 60.49
N THR A 988 26.49 20.38 60.29
CA THR A 988 26.35 18.94 60.70
C THR A 988 25.59 18.01 59.73
N THR A 989 26.06 16.81 59.31
CA THR A 989 27.27 15.99 59.58
C THR A 989 27.27 14.81 58.58
N GLU A 990 28.46 14.40 58.12
CA GLU A 990 28.99 13.01 57.90
C GLU A 990 28.10 11.94 57.22
N GLN A 991 28.54 10.98 56.39
CA GLN A 991 29.78 10.29 55.98
C GLN A 991 29.24 9.31 54.87
N ASP A 992 29.92 8.78 53.87
CA ASP A 992 31.32 8.48 53.63
C ASP A 992 31.53 8.15 52.14
N SER A 993 32.76 8.42 51.68
CA SER A 993 33.56 7.77 50.61
C SER A 993 32.85 7.10 49.41
N GLY A 994 33.15 7.44 48.16
CA GLY A 994 34.47 7.58 47.51
C GLY A 994 34.52 6.57 46.35
N GLN A 995 35.20 6.73 45.22
CA GLN A 995 36.17 7.69 44.68
C GLN A 995 36.20 7.41 43.14
N ILE A 996 36.19 8.41 42.24
CA ILE A 996 37.37 9.10 41.64
C ILE A 996 38.18 8.14 40.74
N GLU A 997 38.66 8.41 39.52
CA GLU A 997 38.75 9.52 38.55
C GLU A 997 39.35 8.89 37.27
N MET A 998 39.31 9.57 36.12
CA MET A 998 40.54 9.67 35.32
C MET A 998 40.48 10.85 34.34
N GLU A 999 41.41 11.78 34.56
CA GLU A 999 41.79 12.90 33.70
C GLU A 999 42.66 12.48 32.50
N GLN A 1000 42.72 13.42 31.55
CA GLN A 1000 43.53 13.48 30.34
C GLN A 1000 45.05 13.57 30.59
N ARG A 1001 45.89 13.08 29.64
CA ARG A 1001 46.96 13.87 28.95
C ARG A 1001 47.85 13.05 27.97
N SER A 1002 47.87 13.53 26.73
CA SER A 1002 48.97 13.78 25.76
C SER A 1002 50.27 12.95 25.67
N ASP A 1003 50.56 12.55 24.41
CA ASP A 1003 51.83 12.57 23.64
C ASP A 1003 53.10 11.81 24.09
N ALA A 1004 53.61 10.92 23.20
CA ALA A 1004 54.82 11.15 22.38
C ALA A 1004 55.38 9.89 21.67
N ARG A 1005 55.48 9.98 20.33
CA ARG A 1005 56.66 9.69 19.44
C ARG A 1005 57.30 8.27 19.29
N LEU A 1006 57.33 7.83 18.01
CA LEU A 1006 58.48 7.48 17.12
C LEU A 1006 58.58 6.06 16.50
N ARG A 1007 58.61 6.08 15.15
CA ARG A 1007 59.45 5.33 14.16
C ARG A 1007 59.30 3.80 13.98
N GLY A 1008 59.11 3.37 12.71
CA GLY A 1008 59.57 2.04 12.28
C GLY A 1008 59.11 1.49 10.92
N LYS A 1009 59.67 2.01 9.82
CA LYS A 1009 59.94 1.41 8.48
C LYS A 1009 59.47 -0.03 8.10
N ASN A 1010 58.79 -0.07 6.93
CA ASN A 1010 58.96 -0.94 5.75
C ASN A 1010 58.54 -2.45 5.69
N PRO A 1011 58.23 -2.96 4.47
CA PRO A 1011 57.31 -4.09 4.19
C PRO A 1011 58.00 -5.33 3.57
N PRO A 1012 57.24 -6.35 3.14
CA PRO A 1012 57.56 -7.06 1.89
C PRO A 1012 56.31 -7.28 1.00
N LYS A 1013 56.30 -6.82 -0.25
CA LYS A 1013 56.77 -7.49 -1.48
C LYS A 1013 55.92 -8.68 -1.95
N THR A 1014 55.14 -8.37 -2.98
CA THR A 1014 54.63 -9.20 -4.09
C THR A 1014 55.52 -10.36 -4.54
N ARG A 1015 54.90 -11.49 -4.92
CA ARG A 1015 55.42 -12.36 -5.99
C ARG A 1015 54.29 -13.07 -6.76
N ARG A 1016 54.20 -12.74 -8.05
CA ARG A 1016 53.46 -13.42 -9.13
C ARG A 1016 53.99 -14.85 -9.39
N LYS A 1017 53.10 -15.78 -9.74
CA LYS A 1017 53.22 -16.87 -10.75
C LYS A 1017 51.79 -17.39 -11.02
N LYS A 1018 51.13 -17.08 -12.15
CA LYS A 1018 51.11 -17.75 -13.47
C LYS A 1018 50.72 -19.26 -13.47
N LYS A 1019 49.54 -19.51 -14.07
CA LYS A 1019 49.05 -20.64 -14.91
C LYS A 1019 49.05 -22.06 -14.32
N ALA A 1020 47.88 -22.72 -14.32
CA ALA A 1020 47.39 -23.60 -15.39
C ALA A 1020 46.09 -24.32 -14.94
N SER A 1021 45.31 -24.78 -15.94
CA SER A 1021 44.01 -25.47 -15.92
C SER A 1021 42.78 -24.59 -15.68
#